data_AF-W9GR88-F1
#
_entry.id   AF-W9GR88-F1
#
_cell.length_a   1.000
_cell.length_b   1.000
_cell.length_c   1.000
_cell.angle_alpha   90.00
_cell.angle_beta   90.00
_cell.angle_gamma   90.00
#
_symmetry.space_group_name_H-M   'P 1'
#
loop_
_entity.id
_entity.type
_entity.pdbx_description
1 polymer ?
#
loop_
_entity_poly.entity_id
_entity_poly.type
_entity_poly.pdbx_seq_one_letter_code
_entity_poly.pdbx_strand_id
1 'polypeptide(L)'
;MAIGGEIDVNTPSPFWGPNIENATTVAALKGGGFVVAWQSVNWVNNSYDIHAQHFGATGEPLGTEFVVNSTTEQAQRLPTIAGLADGGFVIAWYNGYLGANFQAQRYDGDGNAIGGELSLSVSRTNIDGGAPSITALEDGGFVSSWWHKDSFLGRTPYILAHRYDASGDEVGGVFRVEGSTGSFDRFSTPPQSVSSLTDGGFIVAWAGNEQNSDGLYAQRYDPSGKAVGDKIVFMDTGIGFQQGISIEALKGGGFLASWSVLVFNDGAYETLVRHYDTAGNPVGDAIIVKSSTSGDSSFGQFNTDIALLADGDIVVSWETFSGETGVDIHAQRLSLSSLQPSNSAPVAVDGHSVIAEDAPLTGHVSATDVNGDKLAYALLDEARHGKLLFSADGSFSYTPDKDFHGTDSFTFKAADGSLESAVATHTITIDPVNDAPVIGGSAKLDLASGVLSAVVGRDALSVSDIDSPAAELTYTLATGPGTGSLTLAGATLKAGAVFTDADIAAGRLVYTPGATTNTSDAFEVTTSDGHATSGATRIAVSLAAPQVVQTEAKYGGYWGGSGSDFLQGKETADQLTGGDGDDVLNGNGGNDSLYGGAGNDRVHGGAGDDIITGDDGDDFLDGGAGRDMIYGGAGRDILTGGAGDADALFGGVGADRFVFHLGDGKDRVEDFRRSEGDVIDLRDLGLVAKGIDSFADLKAAGMVQSPQYGGDTVLKFSETDILTIKYVNASQMAESDYWFV
;
A
#
# COMPACT_ATOMS: atom_id res chain seq x y z
N MET A 1 -27.68 -45.35 -22.46
CA MET A 1 -28.67 -46.32 -21.95
C MET A 1 -29.91 -45.52 -21.59
N ALA A 2 -31.04 -45.77 -22.24
CA ALA A 2 -32.31 -45.17 -21.82
C ALA A 2 -32.61 -45.64 -20.39
N ILE A 3 -32.94 -44.70 -19.51
CA ILE A 3 -33.28 -44.97 -18.11
C ILE A 3 -34.81 -44.93 -18.02
N GLY A 4 -35.48 -46.01 -18.46
CA GLY A 4 -36.95 -46.12 -18.39
C GLY A 4 -37.59 -46.85 -19.58
N GLY A 5 -38.76 -47.46 -19.35
CA GLY A 5 -39.64 -47.96 -20.42
C GLY A 5 -40.54 -46.86 -20.97
N GLU A 6 -41.21 -47.11 -22.09
CA GLU A 6 -42.25 -46.22 -22.66
C GLU A 6 -43.39 -46.04 -21.63
N ILE A 7 -43.79 -44.80 -21.39
CA ILE A 7 -44.87 -44.45 -20.46
C ILE A 7 -46.08 -44.07 -21.30
N ASP A 8 -47.17 -44.83 -21.15
CA ASP A 8 -48.47 -44.46 -21.71
C ASP A 8 -48.99 -43.22 -20.97
N VAL A 9 -49.11 -42.10 -21.69
CA VAL A 9 -49.45 -40.77 -21.12
C VAL A 9 -50.95 -40.62 -20.87
N ASN A 10 -51.77 -41.29 -21.68
CA ASN A 10 -53.22 -41.18 -21.70
C ASN A 10 -53.88 -42.57 -21.62
N THR A 11 -55.19 -42.59 -21.38
CA THR A 11 -55.98 -43.82 -21.50
C THR A 11 -56.33 -44.07 -22.98
N PRO A 12 -55.89 -45.16 -23.64
CA PRO A 12 -56.04 -45.33 -25.08
C PRO A 12 -57.51 -45.31 -25.54
N SER A 13 -57.85 -44.39 -26.45
CA SER A 13 -59.14 -44.40 -27.14
C SER A 13 -59.14 -45.46 -28.27
N PRO A 14 -60.24 -46.19 -28.51
CA PRO A 14 -60.29 -47.17 -29.60
C PRO A 14 -60.12 -46.46 -30.96
N PHE A 15 -59.43 -47.11 -31.91
CA PHE A 15 -59.14 -46.64 -33.28
C PHE A 15 -60.38 -46.20 -34.11
N TRP A 16 -61.60 -46.54 -33.65
CA TRP A 16 -62.90 -46.13 -34.21
C TRP A 16 -63.79 -45.40 -33.19
N GLY A 17 -63.18 -44.82 -32.15
CA GLY A 17 -63.82 -44.02 -31.12
C GLY A 17 -63.82 -42.52 -31.46
N PRO A 18 -64.66 -41.73 -30.78
CA PRO A 18 -64.87 -40.32 -31.12
C PRO A 18 -63.72 -39.40 -30.71
N ASN A 19 -62.59 -39.89 -30.17
CA ASN A 19 -61.55 -39.02 -29.63
C ASN A 19 -60.17 -39.23 -30.25
N ILE A 20 -59.61 -38.15 -30.80
CA ILE A 20 -58.21 -38.05 -31.24
C ILE A 20 -57.51 -37.11 -30.27
N GLU A 21 -56.34 -37.51 -29.79
CA GLU A 21 -55.50 -36.68 -28.92
C GLU A 21 -54.35 -36.09 -29.75
N ASN A 22 -54.15 -34.79 -29.67
CA ASN A 22 -53.08 -34.07 -30.39
C ASN A 22 -52.61 -32.83 -29.62
N ALA A 23 -51.55 -32.17 -30.11
CA ALA A 23 -50.96 -30.97 -29.48
C ALA A 23 -50.54 -31.21 -28.02
N THR A 24 -49.70 -32.23 -27.80
CA THR A 24 -49.14 -32.57 -26.49
C THR A 24 -48.06 -31.57 -26.08
N THR A 25 -48.05 -31.18 -24.80
CA THR A 25 -47.05 -30.30 -24.19
C THR A 25 -46.67 -30.87 -22.82
N VAL A 26 -45.42 -30.66 -22.41
CA VAL A 26 -44.89 -31.18 -21.14
C VAL A 26 -44.13 -30.09 -20.40
N ALA A 27 -44.30 -30.06 -19.08
CA ALA A 27 -43.48 -29.23 -18.20
C ALA A 27 -42.92 -30.06 -17.04
N ALA A 28 -41.62 -29.87 -16.76
CA ALA A 28 -41.00 -30.40 -15.56
C ALA A 28 -41.39 -29.56 -14.34
N LEU A 29 -41.58 -30.22 -13.20
CA LEU A 29 -41.88 -29.59 -11.92
C LEU A 29 -40.64 -29.57 -11.02
N LYS A 30 -40.56 -28.58 -10.14
CA LYS A 30 -39.44 -28.40 -9.19
C LYS A 30 -39.17 -29.61 -8.28
N GLY A 31 -40.18 -30.48 -8.09
CA GLY A 31 -40.07 -31.73 -7.32
C GLY A 31 -39.53 -32.94 -8.11
N GLY A 32 -39.19 -32.77 -9.39
CA GLY A 32 -38.69 -33.82 -10.28
C GLY A 32 -39.77 -34.59 -11.04
N GLY A 33 -41.05 -34.41 -10.71
CA GLY A 33 -42.19 -34.87 -11.52
C GLY A 33 -42.42 -34.01 -12.77
N PHE A 34 -43.44 -34.35 -13.55
CA PHE A 34 -43.80 -33.62 -14.77
C PHE A 34 -45.30 -33.68 -15.04
N VAL A 35 -45.82 -32.72 -15.78
CA VAL A 35 -47.22 -32.70 -16.23
C VAL A 35 -47.24 -32.74 -17.75
N VAL A 36 -48.12 -33.56 -18.30
CA VAL A 36 -48.42 -33.57 -19.73
C VAL A 36 -49.83 -33.08 -19.93
N ALA A 37 -50.03 -32.16 -20.87
CA ALA A 37 -51.35 -31.72 -21.30
C ALA A 37 -51.51 -31.91 -22.81
N TRP A 38 -52.73 -32.17 -23.23
CA TRP A 38 -53.06 -32.43 -24.63
C TRP A 38 -54.46 -31.96 -24.95
N GLN A 39 -54.71 -31.78 -26.24
CA GLN A 39 -56.04 -31.54 -26.76
C GLN A 39 -56.73 -32.88 -26.99
N SER A 40 -57.92 -33.06 -26.41
CA SER A 40 -58.81 -34.19 -26.60
C SER A 40 -59.97 -33.77 -27.50
N VAL A 41 -60.06 -34.36 -28.69
CA VAL A 41 -61.15 -34.10 -29.64
C VAL A 41 -62.33 -35.00 -29.29
N ASN A 42 -63.58 -34.53 -29.38
CA ASN A 42 -64.78 -35.37 -29.38
C ASN A 42 -65.58 -35.16 -30.67
N TRP A 43 -65.47 -36.10 -31.60
CA TRP A 43 -66.08 -36.05 -32.93
C TRP A 43 -67.62 -36.12 -32.92
N VAL A 44 -68.25 -36.59 -31.85
CA VAL A 44 -69.73 -36.71 -31.78
C VAL A 44 -70.38 -35.35 -31.58
N ASN A 45 -69.75 -34.45 -30.83
CA ASN A 45 -70.24 -33.10 -30.57
C ASN A 45 -69.31 -32.00 -31.13
N ASN A 46 -68.23 -32.38 -31.82
CA ASN A 46 -67.19 -31.49 -32.34
C ASN A 46 -66.63 -30.55 -31.25
N SER A 47 -66.57 -31.04 -30.01
CA SER A 47 -65.93 -30.35 -28.89
C SER A 47 -64.45 -30.70 -28.83
N TYR A 48 -63.64 -29.75 -28.36
CA TYR A 48 -62.22 -29.95 -28.12
C TYR A 48 -61.98 -29.50 -26.68
N ASP A 49 -61.49 -30.41 -25.85
CA ASP A 49 -61.20 -30.18 -24.44
C ASP A 49 -59.69 -30.27 -24.21
N ILE A 50 -59.19 -29.62 -23.17
CA ILE A 50 -57.81 -29.73 -22.72
C ILE A 50 -57.76 -30.72 -21.58
N HIS A 51 -57.00 -31.78 -21.75
CA HIS A 51 -56.78 -32.81 -20.76
C HIS A 51 -55.34 -32.75 -20.25
N ALA A 52 -55.13 -33.20 -19.02
CA ALA A 52 -53.80 -33.32 -18.46
C ALA A 52 -53.66 -34.53 -17.52
N GLN A 53 -52.43 -34.97 -17.37
CA GLN A 53 -52.01 -35.99 -16.41
C GLN A 53 -50.73 -35.53 -15.72
N HIS A 54 -50.73 -35.64 -14.39
CA HIS A 54 -49.57 -35.38 -13.55
C HIS A 54 -48.80 -36.69 -13.31
N PHE A 55 -47.47 -36.62 -13.33
CA PHE A 55 -46.57 -37.75 -13.13
C PHE A 55 -45.50 -37.43 -12.09
N GLY A 56 -45.13 -38.44 -11.32
CA GLY A 56 -44.00 -38.35 -10.40
C GLY A 56 -42.67 -38.50 -11.12
N ALA A 57 -41.58 -38.38 -10.37
CA ALA A 57 -40.23 -38.33 -10.94
C ALA A 57 -39.80 -39.62 -11.65
N THR A 58 -40.48 -40.73 -11.40
CA THR A 58 -40.21 -42.01 -12.07
C THR A 58 -41.20 -42.34 -13.19
N GLY A 59 -42.08 -41.39 -13.54
CA GLY A 59 -43.04 -41.54 -14.64
C GLY A 59 -44.34 -42.23 -14.28
N GLU A 60 -44.57 -42.48 -12.99
CA GLU A 60 -45.82 -42.99 -12.47
C GLU A 60 -46.91 -41.90 -12.45
N PRO A 61 -48.15 -42.18 -12.90
CA PRO A 61 -49.23 -41.21 -12.85
C PRO A 61 -49.60 -40.89 -11.39
N LEU A 62 -49.62 -39.59 -11.06
CA LEU A 62 -50.08 -39.04 -9.80
C LEU A 62 -51.54 -38.58 -9.97
N GLY A 63 -52.47 -39.40 -9.47
CA GLY A 63 -53.90 -39.16 -9.65
C GLY A 63 -54.42 -39.64 -11.01
N THR A 64 -55.65 -39.26 -11.34
CA THR A 64 -56.31 -39.59 -12.60
C THR A 64 -56.19 -38.46 -13.59
N GLU A 65 -56.34 -38.79 -14.87
CA GLU A 65 -56.49 -37.83 -15.96
C GLU A 65 -57.62 -36.84 -15.61
N PHE A 66 -57.37 -35.55 -15.85
CA PHE A 66 -58.31 -34.49 -15.52
C PHE A 66 -58.48 -33.51 -16.68
N VAL A 67 -59.69 -32.95 -16.78
CA VAL A 67 -60.01 -31.90 -17.73
C VAL A 67 -59.58 -30.57 -17.12
N VAL A 68 -58.84 -29.77 -17.89
CA VAL A 68 -58.29 -28.48 -17.48
C VAL A 68 -59.33 -27.38 -17.60
N ASN A 69 -60.03 -27.33 -18.73
CA ASN A 69 -61.05 -26.33 -19.02
C ASN A 69 -62.41 -26.69 -18.38
N SER A 70 -63.07 -25.69 -17.82
CA SER A 70 -64.46 -25.72 -17.36
C SER A 70 -65.46 -25.48 -18.49
N THR A 71 -65.04 -24.80 -19.56
CA THR A 71 -65.88 -24.53 -20.75
C THR A 71 -65.68 -25.62 -21.80
N THR A 72 -66.65 -26.52 -21.94
CA THR A 72 -66.60 -27.66 -22.88
C THR A 72 -67.42 -27.44 -24.16
N GLU A 73 -67.84 -26.20 -24.44
CA GLU A 73 -68.54 -25.83 -25.69
C GLU A 73 -67.56 -25.20 -26.69
N GLN A 74 -67.54 -25.73 -27.93
CA GLN A 74 -66.62 -25.35 -29.03
C GLN A 74 -65.14 -25.69 -28.78
N ALA A 75 -64.26 -25.22 -29.66
CA ALA A 75 -62.91 -25.75 -29.77
C ALA A 75 -61.93 -25.08 -28.81
N GLN A 76 -61.59 -25.75 -27.70
CA GLN A 76 -60.40 -25.47 -26.87
C GLN A 76 -59.18 -26.16 -27.47
N ARG A 77 -58.09 -25.43 -27.68
CA ARG A 77 -56.96 -25.95 -28.46
C ARG A 77 -55.61 -25.48 -27.94
N LEU A 78 -54.56 -26.19 -28.38
CA LEU A 78 -53.15 -25.77 -28.26
C LEU A 78 -52.73 -25.44 -26.82
N PRO A 79 -52.78 -26.41 -25.89
CA PRO A 79 -52.34 -26.18 -24.53
C PRO A 79 -50.84 -25.91 -24.45
N THR A 80 -50.43 -25.06 -23.51
CA THR A 80 -49.03 -24.85 -23.11
C THR A 80 -48.94 -24.87 -21.58
N ILE A 81 -47.79 -25.29 -21.03
CA ILE A 81 -47.61 -25.47 -19.59
C ILE A 81 -46.33 -24.80 -19.14
N ALA A 82 -46.37 -24.16 -17.96
CA ALA A 82 -45.17 -23.76 -17.22
C ALA A 82 -45.19 -24.33 -15.80
N GLY A 83 -44.09 -24.97 -15.40
CA GLY A 83 -43.85 -25.38 -14.00
C GLY A 83 -43.40 -24.17 -13.18
N LEU A 84 -44.07 -23.91 -12.06
CA LEU A 84 -43.87 -22.73 -11.23
C LEU A 84 -42.81 -22.96 -10.15
N ALA A 85 -42.18 -21.87 -9.68
CA ALA A 85 -41.11 -21.91 -8.69
C ALA A 85 -41.57 -22.41 -7.30
N ASP A 86 -42.87 -22.38 -7.02
CA ASP A 86 -43.48 -22.93 -5.80
C ASP A 86 -43.74 -24.45 -5.86
N GLY A 87 -43.45 -25.08 -7.02
CA GLY A 87 -43.69 -26.50 -7.28
C GLY A 87 -45.03 -26.80 -7.95
N GLY A 88 -45.92 -25.82 -8.11
CA GLY A 88 -47.15 -25.93 -8.89
C GLY A 88 -46.91 -25.78 -10.40
N PHE A 89 -47.99 -25.61 -11.15
CA PHE A 89 -47.94 -25.39 -12.60
C PHE A 89 -49.12 -24.57 -13.09
N VAL A 90 -48.99 -24.00 -14.29
CA VAL A 90 -50.06 -23.29 -14.98
C VAL A 90 -50.21 -23.86 -16.38
N ILE A 91 -51.45 -24.13 -16.77
CA ILE A 91 -51.80 -24.59 -18.12
C ILE A 91 -52.56 -23.46 -18.79
N ALA A 92 -52.07 -22.99 -19.94
CA ALA A 92 -52.71 -22.00 -20.79
C ALA A 92 -53.23 -22.65 -22.07
N TRP A 93 -54.32 -22.12 -22.64
CA TRP A 93 -54.88 -22.65 -23.88
C TRP A 93 -55.65 -21.61 -24.67
N TYR A 94 -55.86 -21.90 -25.96
CA TYR A 94 -56.75 -21.14 -26.82
C TYR A 94 -58.21 -21.55 -26.57
N ASN A 95 -59.07 -20.56 -26.29
CA ASN A 95 -60.49 -20.74 -26.07
C ASN A 95 -61.31 -20.14 -27.23
N GLY A 96 -61.98 -21.01 -27.99
CA GLY A 96 -62.82 -20.62 -29.13
C GLY A 96 -64.19 -20.04 -28.76
N TYR A 97 -64.58 -19.98 -27.49
CA TYR A 97 -65.92 -19.55 -27.06
C TYR A 97 -66.08 -18.01 -27.03
N LEU A 98 -67.20 -17.49 -27.56
CA LEU A 98 -67.62 -16.07 -27.49
C LEU A 98 -66.52 -15.01 -27.73
N GLY A 99 -65.83 -15.12 -28.87
CA GLY A 99 -64.92 -14.07 -29.35
C GLY A 99 -63.43 -14.36 -29.23
N ALA A 100 -63.06 -15.65 -29.16
CA ALA A 100 -61.69 -16.18 -29.22
C ALA A 100 -60.71 -15.48 -28.27
N ASN A 101 -60.42 -16.10 -27.12
CA ASN A 101 -59.46 -15.58 -26.15
C ASN A 101 -58.48 -16.64 -25.66
N PHE A 102 -57.52 -16.23 -24.84
CA PHE A 102 -56.63 -17.14 -24.14
C PHE A 102 -57.02 -17.25 -22.67
N GLN A 103 -57.06 -18.48 -22.16
CA GLN A 103 -57.36 -18.79 -20.77
C GLN A 103 -56.17 -19.52 -20.14
N ALA A 104 -56.09 -19.49 -18.82
CA ALA A 104 -55.18 -20.32 -18.06
C ALA A 104 -55.81 -20.82 -16.76
N GLN A 105 -55.31 -21.94 -16.24
CA GLN A 105 -55.66 -22.48 -14.94
C GLN A 105 -54.38 -22.82 -14.20
N ARG A 106 -54.27 -22.33 -12.96
CA ARG A 106 -53.16 -22.64 -12.08
C ARG A 106 -53.49 -23.84 -11.21
N TYR A 107 -52.48 -24.63 -10.90
CA TYR A 107 -52.53 -25.82 -10.07
C TYR A 107 -51.40 -25.79 -9.02
N ASP A 108 -51.66 -26.39 -7.87
CA ASP A 108 -50.61 -26.69 -6.88
C ASP A 108 -49.73 -27.87 -7.33
N GLY A 109 -48.69 -28.17 -6.55
CA GLY A 109 -47.77 -29.27 -6.86
C GLY A 109 -48.37 -30.67 -6.75
N ASP A 110 -49.58 -30.80 -6.20
CA ASP A 110 -50.33 -32.06 -6.16
C ASP A 110 -51.30 -32.20 -7.36
N GLY A 111 -51.47 -31.14 -8.16
CA GLY A 111 -52.38 -31.08 -9.30
C GLY A 111 -53.79 -30.59 -8.96
N ASN A 112 -54.00 -29.98 -7.79
CA ASN A 112 -55.29 -29.34 -7.46
C ASN A 112 -55.36 -27.93 -8.03
N ALA A 113 -56.48 -27.57 -8.63
CA ALA A 113 -56.69 -26.23 -9.17
C ALA A 113 -56.65 -25.15 -8.05
N ILE A 114 -55.87 -24.10 -8.26
CA ILE A 114 -55.80 -22.91 -7.41
C ILE A 114 -56.62 -21.80 -8.07
N GLY A 115 -57.66 -21.33 -7.37
CA GLY A 115 -58.54 -20.29 -7.90
C GLY A 115 -59.45 -20.77 -9.04
N GLY A 116 -59.97 -19.84 -9.83
CA GLY A 116 -60.71 -20.12 -11.05
C GLY A 116 -59.87 -19.86 -12.30
N GLU A 117 -60.46 -20.07 -13.48
CA GLU A 117 -59.80 -19.78 -14.76
C GLU A 117 -59.44 -18.29 -14.87
N LEU A 118 -58.22 -18.05 -15.35
CA LEU A 118 -57.62 -16.75 -15.55
C LEU A 118 -57.73 -16.36 -17.03
N SER A 119 -58.25 -15.16 -17.30
CA SER A 119 -58.36 -14.65 -18.67
C SER A 119 -57.04 -13.98 -19.07
N LEU A 120 -56.22 -14.68 -19.84
CA LEU A 120 -54.95 -14.13 -20.33
C LEU A 120 -55.20 -12.94 -21.26
N SER A 121 -56.17 -13.01 -22.18
CA SER A 121 -56.51 -11.92 -23.11
C SER A 121 -57.88 -11.26 -22.82
N VAL A 122 -58.07 -10.03 -23.31
CA VAL A 122 -59.19 -9.14 -22.92
C VAL A 122 -60.28 -8.91 -23.99
N SER A 123 -60.24 -9.53 -25.17
CA SER A 123 -61.17 -9.18 -26.26
C SER A 123 -62.18 -10.26 -26.62
N ARG A 124 -63.40 -9.82 -27.00
CA ARG A 124 -64.51 -10.62 -27.55
C ARG A 124 -64.76 -10.35 -29.04
N THR A 125 -63.92 -9.53 -29.67
CA THR A 125 -64.14 -9.00 -31.04
C THR A 125 -62.91 -9.04 -31.93
N ASN A 126 -61.78 -9.54 -31.44
CA ASN A 126 -60.50 -9.61 -32.14
C ASN A 126 -60.11 -11.07 -32.40
N ILE A 127 -59.25 -11.31 -33.39
CA ILE A 127 -58.79 -12.67 -33.70
C ILE A 127 -57.46 -12.87 -32.99
N ASP A 128 -57.54 -13.43 -31.79
CA ASP A 128 -56.46 -14.19 -31.19
C ASP A 128 -56.41 -15.55 -31.91
N GLY A 129 -55.22 -16.07 -32.23
CA GLY A 129 -55.06 -17.38 -32.86
C GLY A 129 -53.76 -18.05 -32.42
N GLY A 130 -53.60 -19.33 -32.72
CA GLY A 130 -52.37 -20.08 -32.33
C GLY A 130 -52.29 -20.42 -30.84
N ALA A 131 -51.12 -20.91 -30.43
CA ALA A 131 -50.85 -21.32 -29.05
C ALA A 131 -50.30 -20.13 -28.25
N PRO A 132 -50.73 -19.90 -26.99
CA PRO A 132 -50.06 -18.93 -26.13
C PRO A 132 -48.69 -19.50 -25.70
N SER A 133 -47.65 -18.67 -25.67
CA SER A 133 -46.39 -19.03 -25.01
C SER A 133 -46.47 -18.63 -23.54
N ILE A 134 -45.91 -19.43 -22.63
CA ILE A 134 -45.97 -19.20 -21.19
C ILE A 134 -44.67 -19.63 -20.53
N THR A 135 -44.20 -18.85 -19.54
CA THR A 135 -43.02 -19.18 -18.74
C THR A 135 -43.23 -18.74 -17.29
N ALA A 136 -42.65 -19.49 -16.36
CA ALA A 136 -42.66 -19.17 -14.94
C ALA A 136 -41.59 -18.12 -14.63
N LEU A 137 -41.86 -17.21 -13.71
CA LEU A 137 -40.91 -16.20 -13.27
C LEU A 137 -40.29 -16.58 -11.92
N GLU A 138 -39.09 -16.06 -11.66
CA GLU A 138 -38.33 -16.33 -10.43
C GLU A 138 -39.06 -15.86 -9.15
N ASP A 139 -39.98 -14.90 -9.27
CA ASP A 139 -40.80 -14.44 -8.15
C ASP A 139 -42.01 -15.35 -7.85
N GLY A 140 -42.13 -16.47 -8.57
CA GLY A 140 -43.22 -17.43 -8.46
C GLY A 140 -44.45 -17.10 -9.31
N GLY A 141 -44.45 -15.96 -10.00
CA GLY A 141 -45.47 -15.61 -10.99
C GLY A 141 -45.25 -16.30 -12.34
N PHE A 142 -45.99 -15.84 -13.35
CA PHE A 142 -45.80 -16.28 -14.73
C PHE A 142 -46.14 -15.15 -15.71
N VAL A 143 -45.59 -15.26 -16.92
CA VAL A 143 -45.94 -14.37 -18.03
C VAL A 143 -46.34 -15.21 -19.23
N SER A 144 -47.40 -14.77 -19.91
CA SER A 144 -47.82 -15.36 -21.18
C SER A 144 -47.76 -14.33 -22.29
N SER A 145 -47.40 -14.78 -23.50
CA SER A 145 -47.43 -13.97 -24.72
C SER A 145 -48.14 -14.68 -25.85
N TRP A 146 -48.78 -13.91 -26.72
CA TRP A 146 -49.51 -14.41 -27.89
C TRP A 146 -49.58 -13.34 -28.97
N TRP A 147 -49.83 -13.76 -30.20
CA TRP A 147 -50.09 -12.82 -31.27
C TRP A 147 -51.57 -12.41 -31.31
N HIS A 148 -51.80 -11.18 -31.76
CA HIS A 148 -53.09 -10.53 -31.75
C HIS A 148 -53.36 -9.83 -33.09
N LYS A 149 -54.60 -9.87 -33.58
CA LYS A 149 -55.06 -9.13 -34.76
C LYS A 149 -56.42 -8.48 -34.56
N ASP A 150 -56.45 -7.15 -34.72
CA ASP A 150 -57.66 -6.35 -34.66
C ASP A 150 -58.55 -6.56 -35.91
N SER A 151 -59.75 -7.12 -35.74
CA SER A 151 -60.64 -7.51 -36.84
C SER A 151 -61.29 -6.33 -37.58
N PHE A 152 -61.31 -5.13 -36.99
CA PHE A 152 -62.12 -4.00 -37.47
C PHE A 152 -61.37 -2.90 -38.24
N LEU A 153 -60.03 -2.93 -38.31
CA LEU A 153 -59.24 -1.80 -38.83
C LEU A 153 -58.24 -2.14 -39.94
N GLY A 154 -58.23 -3.38 -40.47
CA GLY A 154 -57.23 -3.78 -41.47
C GLY A 154 -55.78 -3.62 -40.97
N ARG A 155 -55.56 -3.72 -39.65
CA ARG A 155 -54.26 -3.52 -39.02
C ARG A 155 -53.39 -4.78 -39.11
N THR A 156 -52.09 -4.53 -39.14
CA THR A 156 -51.00 -5.49 -39.00
C THR A 156 -51.07 -6.21 -37.64
N PRO A 157 -50.97 -7.56 -37.59
CA PRO A 157 -50.84 -8.27 -36.32
C PRO A 157 -49.63 -7.80 -35.49
N TYR A 158 -49.68 -8.06 -34.18
CA TYR A 158 -48.65 -7.72 -33.20
C TYR A 158 -48.67 -8.69 -32.03
N ILE A 159 -47.68 -8.62 -31.12
CA ILE A 159 -47.60 -9.51 -29.95
C ILE A 159 -48.12 -8.77 -28.72
N LEU A 160 -48.95 -9.45 -27.94
CA LEU A 160 -49.40 -9.05 -26.61
C LEU A 160 -48.75 -9.95 -25.56
N ALA A 161 -48.58 -9.42 -24.35
CA ALA A 161 -48.17 -10.19 -23.20
C ALA A 161 -48.93 -9.76 -21.94
N HIS A 162 -49.01 -10.66 -20.97
CA HIS A 162 -49.70 -10.43 -19.72
C HIS A 162 -49.02 -11.21 -18.59
N ARG A 163 -48.75 -10.51 -17.49
CA ARG A 163 -48.03 -11.01 -16.34
C ARG A 163 -48.97 -11.21 -15.17
N TYR A 164 -48.72 -12.29 -14.43
CA TYR A 164 -49.41 -12.66 -13.21
C TYR A 164 -48.39 -12.88 -12.10
N ASP A 165 -48.75 -12.52 -10.87
CA ASP A 165 -47.92 -12.78 -9.71
C ASP A 165 -48.06 -14.23 -9.18
N ALA A 166 -47.34 -14.54 -8.11
CA ALA A 166 -47.36 -15.86 -7.47
C ALA A 166 -48.70 -16.21 -6.79
N SER A 167 -49.68 -15.32 -6.74
CA SER A 167 -51.05 -15.62 -6.31
C SER A 167 -51.96 -15.90 -7.50
N GLY A 168 -51.54 -15.56 -8.71
CA GLY A 168 -52.36 -15.55 -9.91
C GLY A 168 -53.12 -14.24 -10.12
N ASP A 169 -52.72 -13.17 -9.45
CA ASP A 169 -53.28 -11.83 -9.64
C ASP A 169 -52.57 -11.11 -10.79
N GLU A 170 -53.31 -10.32 -11.56
CA GLU A 170 -52.78 -9.56 -12.72
C GLU A 170 -51.76 -8.49 -12.30
N VAL A 171 -50.64 -8.40 -13.03
CA VAL A 171 -49.60 -7.39 -12.83
C VAL A 171 -49.50 -6.50 -14.07
N GLY A 172 -49.92 -5.25 -13.96
CA GLY A 172 -49.79 -4.25 -15.03
C GLY A 172 -50.77 -4.40 -16.21
N GLY A 173 -51.64 -5.41 -16.18
CA GLY A 173 -52.62 -5.71 -17.23
C GLY A 173 -51.98 -6.21 -18.53
N VAL A 174 -52.81 -6.40 -19.56
CA VAL A 174 -52.34 -6.78 -20.91
C VAL A 174 -51.61 -5.61 -21.56
N PHE A 175 -50.37 -5.83 -22.01
CA PHE A 175 -49.58 -4.83 -22.71
C PHE A 175 -49.11 -5.34 -24.08
N ARG A 176 -48.83 -4.41 -24.98
CA ARG A 176 -48.27 -4.72 -26.30
C ARG A 176 -46.76 -4.84 -26.19
N VAL A 177 -46.20 -5.88 -26.80
CA VAL A 177 -44.75 -6.03 -26.91
C VAL A 177 -44.21 -4.91 -27.80
N GLU A 178 -43.36 -4.06 -27.24
CA GLU A 178 -42.83 -2.87 -27.91
C GLU A 178 -42.14 -3.24 -29.22
N GLY A 179 -42.40 -2.42 -30.25
CA GLY A 179 -41.85 -2.64 -31.58
C GLY A 179 -42.55 -3.69 -32.42
N SER A 180 -43.33 -4.63 -31.86
CA SER A 180 -43.98 -5.71 -32.65
C SER A 180 -44.99 -5.16 -33.66
N THR A 181 -44.62 -5.10 -34.94
CA THR A 181 -45.51 -4.69 -36.05
C THR A 181 -45.27 -5.59 -37.26
N GLY A 182 -46.29 -6.25 -37.83
CA GLY A 182 -46.02 -7.09 -39.01
C GLY A 182 -47.16 -7.24 -40.01
N SER A 183 -46.81 -7.29 -41.31
CA SER A 183 -47.66 -7.85 -42.36
C SER A 183 -47.43 -9.36 -42.40
N PHE A 184 -48.30 -10.14 -41.75
CA PHE A 184 -48.20 -11.59 -41.68
C PHE A 184 -49.04 -12.24 -42.78
N ASP A 185 -48.64 -12.07 -44.05
CA ASP A 185 -49.46 -12.50 -45.19
C ASP A 185 -49.29 -13.99 -45.58
N ARG A 186 -48.39 -14.74 -44.91
CA ARG A 186 -48.06 -16.12 -45.32
C ARG A 186 -48.24 -17.22 -44.26
N PHE A 187 -48.27 -16.89 -42.96
CA PHE A 187 -48.44 -17.88 -41.90
C PHE A 187 -49.76 -17.62 -41.18
N SER A 188 -50.55 -18.67 -40.97
CA SER A 188 -51.81 -18.57 -40.24
C SER A 188 -51.62 -18.20 -38.75
N THR A 189 -50.41 -18.35 -38.20
CA THR A 189 -50.01 -18.02 -36.82
C THR A 189 -48.50 -17.76 -36.75
N PRO A 190 -48.02 -16.57 -36.36
CA PRO A 190 -46.58 -16.34 -36.17
C PRO A 190 -46.07 -17.08 -34.92
N PRO A 191 -44.89 -17.72 -34.98
CA PRO A 191 -44.24 -18.29 -33.81
C PRO A 191 -43.74 -17.17 -32.88
N GLN A 192 -43.96 -17.36 -31.58
CA GLN A 192 -43.46 -16.51 -30.52
C GLN A 192 -42.99 -17.36 -29.35
N SER A 193 -42.02 -16.86 -28.60
CA SER A 193 -41.50 -17.52 -27.41
C SER A 193 -41.24 -16.50 -26.30
N VAL A 194 -41.50 -16.90 -25.06
CA VAL A 194 -41.20 -16.10 -23.87
C VAL A 194 -40.38 -16.93 -22.89
N SER A 195 -39.31 -16.32 -22.35
CA SER A 195 -38.45 -16.96 -21.36
C SER A 195 -38.20 -16.01 -20.19
N SER A 196 -38.16 -16.55 -18.98
CA SER A 196 -37.77 -15.82 -17.77
C SER A 196 -36.29 -15.54 -17.73
N LEU A 197 -35.87 -14.41 -17.18
CA LEU A 197 -34.47 -14.05 -16.99
C LEU A 197 -34.09 -14.14 -15.50
N THR A 198 -32.81 -14.38 -15.21
CA THR A 198 -32.30 -14.55 -13.85
C THR A 198 -32.31 -13.27 -13.00
N ASP A 199 -32.53 -12.12 -13.61
CA ASP A 199 -32.76 -10.84 -12.93
C ASP A 199 -34.24 -10.63 -12.52
N GLY A 200 -35.09 -11.65 -12.73
CA GLY A 200 -36.53 -11.61 -12.48
C GLY A 200 -37.35 -10.98 -13.61
N GLY A 201 -36.69 -10.46 -14.66
CA GLY A 201 -37.34 -10.00 -15.87
C GLY A 201 -37.74 -11.14 -16.79
N PHE A 202 -38.16 -10.80 -18.01
CA PHE A 202 -38.44 -11.76 -19.07
C PHE A 202 -38.13 -11.19 -20.44
N ILE A 203 -37.99 -12.06 -21.42
CA ILE A 203 -37.75 -11.70 -22.81
C ILE A 203 -38.82 -12.34 -23.68
N VAL A 204 -39.34 -11.58 -24.64
CA VAL A 204 -40.31 -12.07 -25.64
C VAL A 204 -39.68 -11.98 -27.01
N ALA A 205 -39.63 -13.10 -27.73
CA ALA A 205 -39.15 -13.19 -29.11
C ALA A 205 -40.30 -13.48 -30.08
N TRP A 206 -40.21 -12.92 -31.28
CA TRP A 206 -41.21 -13.08 -32.33
C TRP A 206 -40.60 -12.98 -33.73
N ALA A 207 -41.24 -13.67 -34.68
CA ALA A 207 -41.01 -13.41 -36.10
C ALA A 207 -41.82 -12.19 -36.55
N GLY A 208 -41.25 -11.34 -37.40
CA GLY A 208 -41.93 -10.15 -37.93
C GLY A 208 -41.47 -9.78 -39.35
N ASN A 209 -42.33 -9.11 -40.11
CA ASN A 209 -42.00 -8.56 -41.44
C ASN A 209 -41.89 -7.04 -41.35
N GLU A 210 -40.89 -6.59 -40.60
CA GLU A 210 -40.56 -5.17 -40.48
C GLU A 210 -39.50 -4.83 -41.54
N GLN A 211 -39.71 -3.74 -42.28
CA GLN A 211 -38.80 -3.23 -43.33
C GLN A 211 -38.59 -4.10 -44.59
N ASN A 212 -39.61 -4.82 -45.06
CA ASN A 212 -39.57 -5.66 -46.28
C ASN A 212 -38.63 -6.88 -46.19
N SER A 213 -38.26 -7.33 -44.99
CA SER A 213 -37.52 -8.56 -44.75
C SER A 213 -38.13 -9.34 -43.59
N ASP A 214 -38.32 -10.65 -43.78
CA ASP A 214 -38.76 -11.56 -42.73
C ASP A 214 -37.63 -11.73 -41.70
N GLY A 215 -37.74 -11.01 -40.58
CA GLY A 215 -36.73 -10.93 -39.53
C GLY A 215 -37.24 -11.49 -38.21
N LEU A 216 -36.30 -11.86 -37.34
CA LEU A 216 -36.58 -12.30 -35.98
C LEU A 216 -36.16 -11.21 -35.01
N TYR A 217 -36.97 -11.01 -33.98
CA TYR A 217 -36.84 -9.91 -33.04
C TYR A 217 -37.08 -10.39 -31.61
N ALA A 218 -36.54 -9.66 -30.64
CA ALA A 218 -36.89 -9.85 -29.24
C ALA A 218 -36.86 -8.52 -28.48
N GLN A 219 -37.60 -8.47 -27.37
CA GLN A 219 -37.61 -7.35 -26.45
C GLN A 219 -37.53 -7.88 -25.02
N ARG A 220 -36.61 -7.32 -24.25
CA ARG A 220 -36.47 -7.59 -22.82
C ARG A 220 -37.39 -6.69 -22.01
N TYR A 221 -37.89 -7.21 -20.90
CA TYR A 221 -38.74 -6.55 -19.94
C TYR A 221 -38.20 -6.76 -18.53
N ASP A 222 -38.36 -5.75 -17.68
CA ASP A 222 -38.07 -5.84 -16.26
C ASP A 222 -39.16 -6.66 -15.52
N PRO A 223 -38.98 -6.98 -14.23
CA PRO A 223 -39.97 -7.72 -13.46
C PRO A 223 -41.36 -7.06 -13.40
N SER A 224 -41.48 -5.75 -13.68
CA SER A 224 -42.78 -5.05 -13.71
C SER A 224 -43.49 -5.14 -15.06
N GLY A 225 -42.84 -5.70 -16.08
CA GLY A 225 -43.36 -5.76 -17.45
C GLY A 225 -43.07 -4.50 -18.27
N LYS A 226 -42.11 -3.68 -17.86
CA LYS A 226 -41.67 -2.50 -18.63
C LYS A 226 -40.47 -2.88 -19.51
N ALA A 227 -40.49 -2.42 -20.76
CA ALA A 227 -39.40 -2.70 -21.71
C ALA A 227 -38.06 -2.14 -21.21
N VAL A 228 -37.00 -2.94 -21.39
CA VAL A 228 -35.61 -2.63 -21.02
C VAL A 228 -34.73 -2.74 -22.25
N GLY A 229 -33.99 -1.66 -22.54
CA GLY A 229 -33.07 -1.60 -23.67
C GLY A 229 -33.79 -1.52 -25.03
N ASP A 230 -32.98 -1.45 -26.08
CA ASP A 230 -33.48 -1.43 -27.45
C ASP A 230 -33.94 -2.82 -27.90
N LYS A 231 -34.81 -2.85 -28.91
CA LYS A 231 -35.26 -4.09 -29.57
C LYS A 231 -34.07 -4.84 -30.16
N ILE A 232 -33.97 -6.12 -29.83
CA ILE A 232 -32.94 -7.03 -30.33
C ILE A 232 -33.36 -7.53 -31.71
N VAL A 233 -32.43 -7.48 -32.68
CA VAL A 233 -32.64 -7.93 -34.05
C VAL A 233 -31.68 -9.09 -34.33
N PHE A 234 -32.23 -10.25 -34.71
CA PHE A 234 -31.46 -11.48 -34.93
C PHE A 234 -30.92 -11.62 -36.36
N MET A 235 -30.88 -10.52 -37.13
CA MET A 235 -30.57 -10.58 -38.56
C MET A 235 -29.12 -10.97 -38.83
N ASP A 236 -28.96 -12.03 -39.63
CA ASP A 236 -27.77 -12.23 -40.45
C ASP A 236 -28.07 -11.70 -41.86
N THR A 237 -27.32 -10.70 -42.31
CA THR A 237 -27.54 -10.11 -43.63
C THR A 237 -27.10 -11.10 -44.72
N GLY A 238 -28.02 -11.56 -45.58
CA GLY A 238 -27.70 -12.37 -46.75
C GLY A 238 -28.23 -13.81 -46.74
N ILE A 239 -28.85 -14.26 -45.63
CA ILE A 239 -29.59 -15.51 -45.53
C ILE A 239 -31.09 -15.23 -45.68
N GLY A 240 -31.88 -16.17 -46.22
CA GLY A 240 -33.24 -15.89 -46.66
C GLY A 240 -34.31 -15.92 -45.59
N PHE A 241 -35.52 -16.36 -45.95
CA PHE A 241 -36.71 -16.25 -45.11
C PHE A 241 -36.52 -16.93 -43.73
N GLN A 242 -36.73 -16.20 -42.62
CA GLN A 242 -36.51 -16.71 -41.25
C GLN A 242 -37.83 -16.93 -40.50
N GLN A 243 -37.93 -18.04 -39.74
CA GLN A 243 -39.13 -18.42 -38.99
C GLN A 243 -38.83 -19.31 -37.78
N GLY A 244 -39.85 -19.55 -36.95
CA GLY A 244 -39.81 -20.59 -35.91
C GLY A 244 -38.99 -20.24 -34.67
N ILE A 245 -38.86 -18.96 -34.32
CA ILE A 245 -38.01 -18.53 -33.19
C ILE A 245 -38.44 -19.16 -31.86
N SER A 246 -37.50 -19.80 -31.17
CA SER A 246 -37.61 -20.15 -29.76
C SER A 246 -36.41 -19.60 -28.98
N ILE A 247 -36.63 -19.27 -27.71
CA ILE A 247 -35.62 -18.67 -26.84
C ILE A 247 -35.59 -19.40 -25.49
N GLU A 248 -34.39 -19.52 -24.94
CA GLU A 248 -34.17 -20.09 -23.61
C GLU A 248 -33.12 -19.27 -22.87
N ALA A 249 -33.47 -18.73 -21.71
CA ALA A 249 -32.56 -17.91 -20.93
C ALA A 249 -31.49 -18.76 -20.23
N LEU A 250 -30.28 -18.23 -20.15
CA LEU A 250 -29.17 -18.90 -19.49
C LEU A 250 -29.10 -18.52 -18.01
N LYS A 251 -28.81 -19.50 -17.15
CA LYS A 251 -28.63 -19.27 -15.70
C LYS A 251 -27.51 -18.27 -15.36
N GLY A 252 -26.50 -18.15 -16.22
CA GLY A 252 -25.41 -17.19 -16.09
C GLY A 252 -25.72 -15.77 -16.60
N GLY A 253 -26.94 -15.55 -17.11
CA GLY A 253 -27.31 -14.35 -17.85
C GLY A 253 -27.15 -14.53 -19.37
N GLY A 254 -27.86 -13.70 -20.14
CA GLY A 254 -27.99 -13.88 -21.58
C GLY A 254 -29.06 -14.92 -21.94
N PHE A 255 -29.12 -15.30 -23.21
CA PHE A 255 -30.09 -16.28 -23.70
C PHE A 255 -29.62 -16.95 -24.99
N LEU A 256 -30.19 -18.11 -25.29
CA LEU A 256 -30.05 -18.79 -26.56
C LEU A 256 -31.28 -18.52 -27.42
N ALA A 257 -31.08 -18.50 -28.73
CA ALA A 257 -32.16 -18.46 -29.70
C ALA A 257 -31.96 -19.55 -30.75
N SER A 258 -33.04 -20.27 -31.07
CA SER A 258 -33.11 -21.20 -32.20
C SER A 258 -34.10 -20.70 -33.23
N TRP A 259 -33.79 -20.91 -34.52
CA TRP A 259 -34.71 -20.57 -35.61
C TRP A 259 -34.40 -21.37 -36.87
N SER A 260 -35.34 -21.37 -37.81
CA SER A 260 -35.13 -21.89 -39.16
C SER A 260 -34.93 -20.76 -40.16
N VAL A 261 -34.05 -20.97 -41.14
CA VAL A 261 -33.85 -20.07 -42.28
C VAL A 261 -33.97 -20.83 -43.59
N LEU A 262 -34.60 -20.22 -44.59
CA LEU A 262 -34.57 -20.65 -46.00
C LEU A 262 -33.39 -19.99 -46.70
N VAL A 263 -32.44 -20.76 -47.20
CA VAL A 263 -31.28 -20.24 -47.93
C VAL A 263 -31.64 -19.98 -49.39
N PHE A 264 -31.48 -18.74 -49.85
CA PHE A 264 -31.95 -18.30 -51.19
C PHE A 264 -31.26 -19.00 -52.37
N ASN A 265 -30.05 -19.54 -52.18
CA ASN A 265 -29.21 -20.02 -53.28
C ASN A 265 -29.47 -21.48 -53.68
N ASP A 266 -30.04 -22.30 -52.80
CA ASP A 266 -30.28 -23.74 -53.03
C ASP A 266 -31.68 -24.22 -52.61
N GLY A 267 -32.47 -23.35 -51.95
CA GLY A 267 -33.80 -23.67 -51.46
C GLY A 267 -33.79 -24.58 -50.23
N ALA A 268 -32.64 -24.77 -49.58
CA ALA A 268 -32.52 -25.56 -48.36
C ALA A 268 -33.02 -24.77 -47.14
N TYR A 269 -33.61 -25.49 -46.18
CA TYR A 269 -33.88 -24.99 -44.84
C TYR A 269 -32.76 -25.41 -43.90
N GLU A 270 -32.30 -24.46 -43.09
CA GLU A 270 -31.32 -24.68 -42.04
C GLU A 270 -31.92 -24.34 -40.67
N THR A 271 -31.67 -25.19 -39.69
CA THR A 271 -31.96 -24.94 -38.27
C THR A 271 -30.70 -24.40 -37.61
N LEU A 272 -30.79 -23.20 -37.04
CA LEU A 272 -29.67 -22.50 -36.40
C LEU A 272 -29.90 -22.33 -34.92
N VAL A 273 -28.79 -22.22 -34.18
CA VAL A 273 -28.76 -21.72 -32.81
C VAL A 273 -27.68 -20.66 -32.67
N ARG A 274 -27.95 -19.62 -31.88
CA ARG A 274 -26.96 -18.63 -31.48
C ARG A 274 -27.13 -18.24 -30.02
N HIS A 275 -25.99 -17.93 -29.39
CA HIS A 275 -25.91 -17.41 -28.04
C HIS A 275 -25.88 -15.87 -28.05
N TYR A 276 -26.58 -15.26 -27.10
CA TYR A 276 -26.65 -13.82 -26.90
C TYR A 276 -26.28 -13.45 -25.46
N ASP A 277 -25.52 -12.37 -25.30
CA ASP A 277 -25.13 -11.84 -24.00
C ASP A 277 -26.31 -11.17 -23.27
N THR A 278 -26.09 -10.69 -22.05
CA THR A 278 -27.12 -10.01 -21.24
C THR A 278 -27.63 -8.70 -21.86
N ALA A 279 -26.86 -8.09 -22.76
CA ALA A 279 -27.24 -6.89 -23.50
C ALA A 279 -27.98 -7.21 -24.81
N GLY A 280 -28.07 -8.50 -25.19
CA GLY A 280 -28.68 -8.94 -26.43
C GLY A 280 -27.75 -8.89 -27.64
N ASN A 281 -26.43 -8.79 -27.45
CA ASN A 281 -25.46 -8.89 -28.53
C ASN A 281 -25.14 -10.36 -28.83
N PRO A 282 -24.92 -10.73 -30.10
CA PRO A 282 -24.54 -12.09 -30.47
C PRO A 282 -23.15 -12.44 -29.90
N VAL A 283 -23.05 -13.60 -29.26
CA VAL A 283 -21.81 -14.20 -28.77
C VAL A 283 -21.35 -15.23 -29.80
N GLY A 284 -20.41 -14.83 -30.67
CA GLY A 284 -19.93 -15.68 -31.76
C GLY A 284 -20.92 -15.83 -32.92
N ASP A 285 -20.61 -16.75 -33.83
CA ASP A 285 -21.43 -17.04 -35.01
C ASP A 285 -22.61 -17.96 -34.68
N ALA A 286 -23.62 -17.99 -35.55
CA ALA A 286 -24.69 -18.97 -35.42
C ALA A 286 -24.18 -20.36 -35.85
N ILE A 287 -24.60 -21.40 -35.15
CA ILE A 287 -24.29 -22.79 -35.50
C ILE A 287 -25.45 -23.38 -36.27
N ILE A 288 -25.16 -23.99 -37.42
CA ILE A 288 -26.12 -24.81 -38.17
C ILE A 288 -26.22 -26.16 -37.48
N VAL A 289 -27.35 -26.41 -36.83
CA VAL A 289 -27.69 -27.70 -36.21
C VAL A 289 -28.01 -28.71 -37.29
N LYS A 290 -28.79 -28.31 -38.30
CA LYS A 290 -29.18 -29.17 -39.42
C LYS A 290 -29.40 -28.36 -40.68
N SER A 291 -29.04 -28.94 -41.82
CA SER A 291 -29.37 -28.44 -43.17
C SER A 291 -30.14 -29.52 -43.93
N SER A 292 -31.22 -29.14 -44.63
CA SER A 292 -31.97 -30.04 -45.53
C SER A 292 -31.26 -30.17 -46.89
N THR A 293 -31.32 -31.33 -47.55
CA THR A 293 -30.81 -31.49 -48.92
C THR A 293 -31.69 -30.77 -49.95
N SER A 294 -31.06 -30.17 -50.97
CA SER A 294 -31.75 -29.48 -52.07
C SER A 294 -32.70 -30.40 -52.85
N GLY A 295 -33.92 -29.92 -53.12
CA GLY A 295 -34.94 -30.66 -53.88
C GLY A 295 -36.11 -31.21 -53.05
N ASP A 296 -36.04 -31.11 -51.72
CA ASP A 296 -37.20 -31.35 -50.86
C ASP A 296 -38.14 -30.13 -50.89
N SER A 297 -38.86 -30.00 -52.00
CA SER A 297 -39.84 -28.92 -52.24
C SER A 297 -41.08 -29.00 -51.33
N SER A 298 -41.07 -29.87 -50.32
CA SER A 298 -42.15 -30.10 -49.35
C SER A 298 -41.91 -29.25 -48.10
N PHE A 299 -42.31 -27.97 -48.13
CA PHE A 299 -42.59 -27.13 -46.95
C PHE A 299 -41.76 -27.37 -45.67
N GLY A 300 -40.45 -27.09 -45.69
CA GLY A 300 -39.69 -26.50 -44.57
C GLY A 300 -39.35 -27.33 -43.32
N GLN A 301 -38.18 -27.03 -42.75
CA GLN A 301 -37.98 -27.19 -41.30
C GLN A 301 -38.68 -26.01 -40.60
N PHE A 302 -39.54 -26.29 -39.63
CA PHE A 302 -40.29 -25.26 -38.89
C PHE A 302 -40.49 -25.66 -37.42
N ASN A 303 -40.99 -24.72 -36.61
CA ASN A 303 -41.24 -24.90 -35.17
C ASN A 303 -40.00 -25.41 -34.42
N THR A 304 -38.90 -24.67 -34.49
CA THR A 304 -37.73 -25.02 -33.70
C THR A 304 -37.99 -24.73 -32.24
N ASP A 305 -37.54 -25.62 -31.38
CA ASP A 305 -37.58 -25.39 -29.94
C ASP A 305 -36.20 -25.65 -29.33
N ILE A 306 -35.93 -25.03 -28.20
CA ILE A 306 -34.65 -25.13 -27.52
C ILE A 306 -34.87 -25.26 -26.01
N ALA A 307 -34.17 -26.20 -25.40
CA ALA A 307 -34.21 -26.43 -23.97
C ALA A 307 -32.80 -26.55 -23.39
N LEU A 308 -32.57 -25.92 -22.24
CA LEU A 308 -31.35 -26.07 -21.46
C LEU A 308 -31.47 -27.31 -20.57
N LEU A 309 -30.49 -28.21 -20.67
CA LEU A 309 -30.42 -29.40 -19.83
C LEU A 309 -29.78 -29.07 -18.48
N ALA A 310 -30.09 -29.89 -17.46
CA ALA A 310 -29.57 -29.72 -16.11
C ALA A 310 -28.04 -29.85 -16.01
N ASP A 311 -27.42 -30.55 -16.97
CA ASP A 311 -25.98 -30.72 -17.07
C ASP A 311 -25.29 -29.58 -17.86
N GLY A 312 -26.04 -28.58 -18.31
CA GLY A 312 -25.54 -27.39 -19.00
C GLY A 312 -25.48 -27.52 -20.52
N ASP A 313 -25.75 -28.69 -21.08
CA ASP A 313 -25.92 -28.85 -22.54
C ASP A 313 -27.29 -28.32 -23.00
N ILE A 314 -27.50 -28.29 -24.31
CA ILE A 314 -28.78 -27.87 -24.90
C ILE A 314 -29.36 -28.98 -25.76
N VAL A 315 -30.67 -29.00 -25.91
CA VAL A 315 -31.37 -29.79 -26.93
C VAL A 315 -32.13 -28.84 -27.83
N VAL A 316 -31.99 -29.05 -29.14
CA VAL A 316 -32.71 -28.31 -30.17
C VAL A 316 -33.58 -29.30 -30.90
N SER A 317 -34.89 -29.04 -30.97
CA SER A 317 -35.82 -29.82 -31.79
C SER A 317 -36.30 -29.02 -33.00
N TRP A 318 -36.70 -29.74 -34.05
CA TRP A 318 -37.28 -29.16 -35.25
C TRP A 318 -38.23 -30.15 -35.90
N GLU A 319 -39.20 -29.63 -36.63
CA GLU A 319 -40.13 -30.41 -37.43
C GLU A 319 -39.66 -30.48 -38.88
N THR A 320 -39.88 -31.61 -39.55
CA THR A 320 -39.76 -31.74 -41.00
C THR A 320 -41.06 -32.24 -41.59
N PHE A 321 -41.55 -31.61 -42.66
CA PHE A 321 -42.71 -32.12 -43.38
C PHE A 321 -42.26 -33.00 -44.56
N SER A 322 -42.64 -34.28 -44.57
CA SER A 322 -42.50 -35.11 -45.75
C SER A 322 -43.86 -35.21 -46.43
N GLY A 323 -43.93 -34.80 -47.71
CA GLY A 323 -45.18 -34.69 -48.47
C GLY A 323 -46.03 -35.98 -48.57
N GLU A 324 -45.50 -37.13 -48.14
CA GLU A 324 -46.17 -38.42 -48.17
C GLU A 324 -46.55 -38.98 -46.77
N THR A 325 -45.91 -38.57 -45.67
CA THR A 325 -46.16 -39.17 -44.33
C THR A 325 -46.49 -38.20 -43.20
N GLY A 326 -46.47 -36.89 -43.43
CA GLY A 326 -46.87 -35.88 -42.42
C GLY A 326 -45.68 -35.16 -41.77
N VAL A 327 -45.86 -34.69 -40.53
CA VAL A 327 -44.83 -33.98 -39.76
C VAL A 327 -44.02 -34.97 -38.94
N ASP A 328 -42.70 -34.98 -39.14
CA ASP A 328 -41.74 -35.73 -38.32
C ASP A 328 -41.00 -34.77 -37.38
N ILE A 329 -40.85 -35.13 -36.10
CA ILE A 329 -40.13 -34.34 -35.09
C ILE A 329 -38.73 -34.92 -34.89
N HIS A 330 -37.72 -34.07 -34.94
CA HIS A 330 -36.32 -34.42 -34.70
C HIS A 330 -35.77 -33.61 -33.53
N ALA A 331 -34.74 -34.13 -32.87
CA ALA A 331 -34.02 -33.40 -31.84
C ALA A 331 -32.53 -33.73 -31.86
N GLN A 332 -31.69 -32.75 -31.51
CA GLN A 332 -30.24 -32.92 -31.38
C GLN A 332 -29.76 -32.25 -30.10
N ARG A 333 -29.00 -33.02 -29.30
CA ARG A 333 -28.27 -32.48 -28.15
C ARG A 333 -26.95 -31.88 -28.61
N LEU A 334 -26.62 -30.68 -28.13
CA LEU A 334 -25.38 -29.96 -28.42
C LEU A 334 -24.71 -29.54 -27.10
N SER A 335 -23.38 -29.52 -27.11
CA SER A 335 -22.61 -28.98 -25.97
C SER A 335 -22.73 -27.46 -25.95
N LEU A 336 -23.14 -26.86 -24.83
CA LEU A 336 -23.21 -25.39 -24.75
C LEU A 336 -21.83 -24.74 -24.95
N SER A 337 -20.76 -25.41 -24.54
CA SER A 337 -19.38 -24.96 -24.80
C SER A 337 -19.02 -24.90 -26.28
N SER A 338 -19.75 -25.59 -27.17
CA SER A 338 -19.56 -25.47 -28.61
C SER A 338 -20.14 -24.17 -29.19
N LEU A 339 -21.02 -23.49 -28.43
CA LEU A 339 -21.65 -22.20 -28.73
C LEU A 339 -20.96 -21.02 -28.01
N GLN A 340 -19.97 -21.29 -27.17
CA GLN A 340 -19.16 -20.26 -26.52
C GLN A 340 -17.81 -20.12 -27.25
N PRO A 341 -17.18 -18.93 -27.26
CA PRO A 341 -15.82 -18.79 -27.76
C PRO A 341 -14.92 -19.75 -26.98
N SER A 342 -13.92 -20.36 -27.64
CA SER A 342 -12.92 -21.17 -26.95
C SER A 342 -12.34 -20.39 -25.77
N ASN A 343 -12.26 -21.03 -24.59
CA ASN A 343 -11.69 -20.39 -23.41
C ASN A 343 -10.31 -19.80 -23.73
N SER A 344 -10.15 -18.50 -23.51
CA SER A 344 -8.90 -17.78 -23.74
C SER A 344 -8.22 -17.54 -22.41
N ALA A 345 -6.89 -17.60 -22.38
CA ALA A 345 -6.17 -17.30 -21.14
C ALA A 345 -6.41 -15.84 -20.71
N PRO A 346 -6.48 -15.56 -19.40
CA PRO A 346 -6.62 -14.20 -18.90
C PRO A 346 -5.39 -13.35 -19.25
N VAL A 347 -5.58 -12.04 -19.31
CA VAL A 347 -4.52 -11.05 -19.56
C VAL A 347 -4.25 -10.28 -18.28
N ALA A 348 -3.16 -10.61 -17.60
CA ALA A 348 -2.65 -9.84 -16.46
C ALA A 348 -2.01 -8.53 -16.94
N VAL A 349 -2.20 -7.46 -16.15
CA VAL A 349 -1.79 -6.11 -16.53
C VAL A 349 -0.65 -5.64 -15.61
N ASP A 350 0.41 -5.11 -16.20
CA ASP A 350 1.49 -4.48 -15.44
C ASP A 350 0.96 -3.30 -14.62
N GLY A 351 1.39 -3.22 -13.37
CA GLY A 351 0.96 -2.19 -12.44
C GLY A 351 2.11 -1.27 -12.02
N HIS A 352 1.76 -0.07 -11.60
CA HIS A 352 2.71 0.87 -11.01
C HIS A 352 2.09 1.57 -9.80
N SER A 353 2.89 1.82 -8.78
CA SER A 353 2.48 2.57 -7.60
C SER A 353 3.63 3.42 -7.10
N VAL A 354 3.31 4.56 -6.51
CA VAL A 354 4.28 5.46 -5.89
C VAL A 354 3.90 5.65 -4.43
N ILE A 355 4.85 5.47 -3.53
CA ILE A 355 4.71 5.70 -2.09
C ILE A 355 5.91 6.48 -1.59
N ALA A 356 5.77 7.14 -0.45
CA ALA A 356 6.91 7.59 0.32
C ALA A 356 7.63 6.39 0.95
N GLU A 357 8.94 6.51 1.20
CA GLU A 357 9.64 5.54 2.05
C GLU A 357 9.04 5.47 3.45
N ASP A 358 9.22 4.33 4.10
CA ASP A 358 8.57 3.94 5.36
C ASP A 358 7.01 3.88 5.35
N ALA A 359 6.34 4.29 4.27
CA ALA A 359 4.89 4.23 4.15
C ALA A 359 4.43 2.86 3.60
N PRO A 360 3.44 2.19 4.22
CA PRO A 360 2.90 0.96 3.68
C PRO A 360 2.00 1.22 2.47
N LEU A 361 2.00 0.28 1.52
CA LEU A 361 1.11 0.25 0.36
C LEU A 361 0.11 -0.90 0.50
N THR A 362 -1.17 -0.63 0.25
CA THR A 362 -2.17 -1.68 0.00
C THR A 362 -2.76 -1.48 -1.37
N GLY A 363 -2.92 -2.55 -2.14
CA GLY A 363 -3.40 -2.48 -3.50
C GLY A 363 -4.04 -3.77 -3.98
N HIS A 364 -4.40 -3.76 -5.27
CA HIS A 364 -4.93 -4.92 -5.95
C HIS A 364 -4.34 -4.96 -7.36
N VAL A 365 -3.84 -6.13 -7.78
CA VAL A 365 -3.37 -6.32 -9.15
C VAL A 365 -4.54 -6.59 -10.10
N SER A 366 -4.41 -6.25 -11.38
CA SER A 366 -5.51 -6.31 -12.34
C SER A 366 -5.25 -7.34 -13.43
N ALA A 367 -6.32 -8.00 -13.87
CA ALA A 367 -6.34 -8.83 -15.06
C ALA A 367 -7.73 -8.77 -15.69
N THR A 368 -7.79 -9.00 -16.99
CA THR A 368 -9.06 -9.10 -17.73
C THR A 368 -9.14 -10.44 -18.42
N ASP A 369 -10.33 -10.99 -18.48
CA ASP A 369 -10.62 -12.20 -19.24
C ASP A 369 -11.76 -11.92 -20.22
N VAL A 370 -11.59 -12.36 -21.46
CA VAL A 370 -12.56 -12.07 -22.53
C VAL A 370 -13.82 -12.94 -22.42
N ASN A 371 -13.71 -14.09 -21.75
CA ASN A 371 -14.81 -15.00 -21.49
C ASN A 371 -15.59 -14.61 -20.21
N GLY A 372 -15.02 -13.74 -19.38
CA GLY A 372 -15.65 -13.22 -18.16
C GLY A 372 -15.50 -14.16 -16.96
N ASP A 373 -14.55 -15.09 -17.03
CA ASP A 373 -14.32 -16.08 -15.99
C ASP A 373 -13.79 -15.47 -14.68
N LYS A 374 -14.08 -16.15 -13.57
CA LYS A 374 -13.61 -15.72 -12.25
C LYS A 374 -12.10 -15.94 -12.15
N LEU A 375 -11.36 -14.88 -11.83
CA LEU A 375 -9.90 -14.93 -11.78
C LEU A 375 -9.36 -15.24 -10.38
N ALA A 376 -8.29 -16.03 -10.35
CA ALA A 376 -7.42 -16.24 -9.22
C ALA A 376 -6.00 -15.78 -9.57
N TYR A 377 -5.28 -15.25 -8.60
CA TYR A 377 -3.94 -14.69 -8.80
C TYR A 377 -2.88 -15.49 -8.05
N ALA A 378 -1.69 -15.58 -8.63
CA ALA A 378 -0.54 -16.24 -8.02
C ALA A 378 0.70 -15.36 -8.12
N LEU A 379 1.40 -15.23 -6.99
CA LEU A 379 2.71 -14.58 -6.92
C LEU A 379 3.78 -15.51 -7.50
N LEU A 380 4.71 -14.95 -8.29
CA LEU A 380 5.86 -15.69 -8.82
C LEU A 380 7.16 -15.27 -8.14
N ASP A 381 7.56 -14.00 -8.31
CA ASP A 381 8.74 -13.44 -7.67
C ASP A 381 8.34 -12.39 -6.62
N GLU A 382 8.95 -12.47 -5.43
CA GLU A 382 8.74 -11.49 -4.36
C GLU A 382 9.49 -10.17 -4.62
N ALA A 383 9.02 -9.13 -3.94
CA ALA A 383 9.71 -7.86 -3.79
C ALA A 383 11.02 -8.04 -3.00
N ARG A 384 12.06 -7.26 -3.32
CA ARG A 384 13.43 -7.43 -2.78
C ARG A 384 13.79 -6.47 -1.66
N HIS A 385 13.07 -5.36 -1.55
CA HIS A 385 13.36 -4.26 -0.64
C HIS A 385 12.13 -3.94 0.21
N GLY A 386 11.41 -4.98 0.60
CA GLY A 386 10.26 -4.87 1.48
C GLY A 386 9.57 -6.20 1.70
N LYS A 387 8.58 -6.19 2.59
CA LYS A 387 7.76 -7.35 2.93
C LYS A 387 6.43 -7.30 2.20
N LEU A 388 6.19 -8.27 1.32
CA LEU A 388 4.94 -8.43 0.57
C LEU A 388 4.05 -9.51 1.21
N LEU A 389 2.76 -9.21 1.33
CA LEU A 389 1.72 -10.21 1.57
C LEU A 389 0.75 -10.17 0.39
N PHE A 390 0.63 -11.29 -0.32
CA PHE A 390 -0.16 -11.39 -1.55
C PHE A 390 -1.23 -12.48 -1.41
N SER A 391 -2.47 -12.15 -1.79
CA SER A 391 -3.63 -13.03 -1.68
C SER A 391 -4.09 -13.55 -3.05
N ALA A 392 -4.74 -14.72 -3.05
CA ALA A 392 -5.22 -15.36 -4.28
C ALA A 392 -6.35 -14.59 -5.00
N ASP A 393 -6.96 -13.60 -4.34
CA ASP A 393 -7.93 -12.69 -4.96
C ASP A 393 -7.27 -11.54 -5.74
N GLY A 394 -5.94 -11.36 -5.60
CA GLY A 394 -5.18 -10.29 -6.23
C GLY A 394 -4.92 -9.08 -5.31
N SER A 395 -5.45 -9.10 -4.08
CA SER A 395 -5.13 -8.09 -3.07
C SER A 395 -3.72 -8.29 -2.50
N PHE A 396 -3.04 -7.18 -2.19
CA PHE A 396 -1.73 -7.22 -1.57
C PHE A 396 -1.49 -6.08 -0.58
N SER A 397 -0.58 -6.32 0.37
CA SER A 397 0.04 -5.29 1.19
C SER A 397 1.55 -5.36 1.07
N TYR A 398 2.19 -4.22 0.92
CA TYR A 398 3.63 -4.07 0.84
C TYR A 398 4.11 -3.09 1.90
N THR A 399 5.16 -3.44 2.63
CA THR A 399 5.86 -2.54 3.54
C THR A 399 7.31 -2.49 3.09
N PRO A 400 7.82 -1.34 2.60
CA PRO A 400 9.22 -1.23 2.21
C PRO A 400 10.13 -1.53 3.40
N ASP A 401 11.35 -1.96 3.11
CA ASP A 401 12.41 -2.02 4.11
C ASP A 401 12.65 -0.60 4.65
N LYS A 402 12.98 -0.51 5.94
CA LYS A 402 13.19 0.78 6.58
C LYS A 402 14.27 1.58 5.85
N ASP A 403 13.98 2.86 5.60
CA ASP A 403 14.88 3.84 4.95
C ASP A 403 15.28 3.48 3.49
N PHE A 404 14.53 2.58 2.84
CA PHE A 404 14.76 2.25 1.44
C PHE A 404 13.95 3.18 0.54
N HIS A 405 14.66 3.92 -0.33
CA HIS A 405 14.10 4.62 -1.48
C HIS A 405 14.66 4.05 -2.79
N GLY A 406 13.86 4.12 -3.86
CA GLY A 406 14.20 3.58 -5.16
C GLY A 406 13.06 2.79 -5.78
N THR A 407 13.39 1.77 -6.57
CA THR A 407 12.39 0.92 -7.23
C THR A 407 12.44 -0.49 -6.65
N ASP A 408 11.27 -1.02 -6.31
CA ASP A 408 11.06 -2.43 -5.99
C ASP A 408 9.95 -3.01 -6.90
N SER A 409 9.87 -4.33 -7.01
CA SER A 409 8.88 -4.96 -7.88
C SER A 409 8.61 -6.41 -7.53
N PHE A 410 7.39 -6.86 -7.78
CA PHE A 410 7.03 -8.28 -7.72
C PHE A 410 6.32 -8.70 -9.01
N THR A 411 6.36 -10.00 -9.33
CA THR A 411 5.73 -10.56 -10.54
C THR A 411 4.60 -11.51 -10.19
N PHE A 412 3.54 -11.52 -11.00
CA PHE A 412 2.35 -12.31 -10.76
C PHE A 412 1.74 -12.85 -12.07
N LYS A 413 0.83 -13.80 -11.93
CA LYS A 413 -0.05 -14.29 -13.00
C LYS A 413 -1.51 -14.33 -12.53
N ALA A 414 -2.43 -14.26 -13.48
CA ALA A 414 -3.85 -14.57 -13.29
C ALA A 414 -4.21 -15.91 -13.92
N ALA A 415 -5.20 -16.60 -13.38
CA ALA A 415 -5.73 -17.86 -13.90
C ALA A 415 -7.27 -17.86 -13.84
N ASP A 416 -7.89 -18.40 -14.88
CA ASP A 416 -9.36 -18.54 -15.02
C ASP A 416 -9.89 -19.91 -14.50
N GLY A 417 -8.99 -20.74 -13.93
CA GLY A 417 -9.26 -22.11 -13.49
C GLY A 417 -8.88 -23.19 -14.51
N SER A 418 -8.59 -22.83 -15.76
CA SER A 418 -8.17 -23.72 -16.85
C SER A 418 -6.84 -23.30 -17.49
N LEU A 419 -6.62 -22.01 -17.70
CA LEU A 419 -5.45 -21.41 -18.34
C LEU A 419 -4.84 -20.32 -17.46
N GLU A 420 -3.55 -20.06 -17.67
CA GLU A 420 -2.81 -19.00 -16.98
C GLU A 420 -2.42 -17.88 -17.95
N SER A 421 -2.37 -16.65 -17.43
CA SER A 421 -1.87 -15.49 -18.15
C SER A 421 -0.36 -15.57 -18.41
N ALA A 422 0.12 -14.68 -19.29
CA ALA A 422 1.52 -14.26 -19.26
C ALA A 422 1.87 -13.60 -17.90
N VAL A 423 3.16 -13.60 -17.56
CA VAL A 423 3.64 -12.95 -16.33
C VAL A 423 3.49 -11.43 -16.47
N ALA A 424 2.93 -10.79 -15.44
CA ALA A 424 2.87 -9.34 -15.30
C ALA A 424 3.74 -8.88 -14.12
N THR A 425 4.19 -7.64 -14.17
CA THR A 425 5.04 -7.02 -13.15
C THR A 425 4.32 -5.85 -12.50
N HIS A 426 4.31 -5.80 -11.17
CA HIS A 426 3.89 -4.61 -10.43
C HIS A 426 5.14 -3.90 -9.92
N THR A 427 5.37 -2.68 -10.41
CA THR A 427 6.51 -1.85 -10.03
C THR A 427 6.10 -0.86 -8.94
N ILE A 428 6.90 -0.73 -7.89
CA ILE A 428 6.69 0.21 -6.79
C ILE A 428 7.86 1.19 -6.81
N THR A 429 7.56 2.47 -6.96
CA THR A 429 8.54 3.55 -6.76
C THR A 429 8.38 4.09 -5.35
N ILE A 430 9.47 4.05 -4.59
CA ILE A 430 9.54 4.54 -3.23
C ILE A 430 10.32 5.86 -3.26
N ASP A 431 9.61 6.96 -3.05
CA ASP A 431 10.15 8.31 -3.04
C ASP A 431 10.86 8.57 -1.70
N PRO A 432 12.04 9.20 -1.72
CA PRO A 432 12.77 9.53 -0.49
C PRO A 432 12.01 10.58 0.33
N VAL A 433 12.09 10.45 1.66
CA VAL A 433 11.54 11.34 2.67
C VAL A 433 12.61 11.61 3.70
N ASN A 434 12.86 12.90 3.95
CA ASN A 434 13.88 13.34 4.88
C ASN A 434 13.70 12.78 6.30
N ASP A 435 14.69 12.06 6.80
CA ASP A 435 14.83 11.62 8.19
C ASP A 435 15.52 12.66 9.07
N ALA A 436 15.38 12.53 10.39
CA ALA A 436 16.11 13.38 11.32
C ALA A 436 17.51 12.82 11.57
N PRO A 437 18.55 13.68 11.74
CA PRO A 437 19.89 13.20 12.02
C PRO A 437 19.96 12.42 13.33
N VAL A 438 20.81 11.39 13.40
CA VAL A 438 21.02 10.58 14.59
C VAL A 438 22.42 10.81 15.15
N ILE A 439 22.49 11.14 16.45
CA ILE A 439 23.77 11.22 17.16
C ILE A 439 24.22 9.79 17.51
N GLY A 440 25.35 9.38 16.93
CA GLY A 440 26.10 8.17 17.25
C GLY A 440 27.31 8.41 18.17
N GLY A 441 28.10 7.35 18.39
CA GLY A 441 29.24 7.35 19.32
C GLY A 441 28.86 6.81 20.70
N SER A 442 29.78 6.85 21.66
CA SER A 442 29.51 6.39 23.03
C SER A 442 28.61 7.34 23.82
N ALA A 443 28.25 8.50 23.24
CA ALA A 443 27.58 9.62 23.89
C ALA A 443 28.24 9.98 25.23
N LYS A 444 29.56 9.81 25.29
CA LYS A 444 30.33 9.91 26.51
C LYS A 444 31.72 10.46 26.24
N LEU A 445 32.15 11.40 27.08
CA LEU A 445 33.52 11.86 27.16
C LEU A 445 34.14 11.32 28.46
N ASP A 446 35.10 10.41 28.31
CA ASP A 446 35.86 9.84 29.42
C ASP A 446 37.16 10.63 29.63
N LEU A 447 37.30 11.22 30.81
CA LEU A 447 38.45 12.05 31.17
C LEU A 447 39.28 11.33 32.23
N ALA A 448 40.59 11.26 32.01
CA ALA A 448 41.54 10.79 33.02
C ALA A 448 41.64 11.79 34.19
N SER A 449 42.18 11.32 35.33
CA SER A 449 42.48 12.20 36.47
C SER A 449 43.46 13.30 36.06
N GLY A 450 43.28 14.52 36.57
CA GLY A 450 44.17 15.67 36.31
C GLY A 450 43.99 16.37 34.96
N VAL A 451 43.01 15.96 34.13
CA VAL A 451 42.76 16.61 32.83
C VAL A 451 42.13 17.99 33.02
N LEU A 452 42.84 19.06 32.67
CA LEU A 452 42.37 20.45 32.75
C LEU A 452 41.45 20.85 31.58
N SER A 453 41.57 20.19 30.43
CA SER A 453 40.65 20.35 29.31
C SER A 453 40.76 19.16 28.35
N ALA A 454 39.70 18.90 27.59
CA ALA A 454 39.68 17.83 26.59
C ALA A 454 38.91 18.22 25.34
N VAL A 455 39.46 17.86 24.19
CA VAL A 455 38.77 17.97 22.90
C VAL A 455 37.61 16.99 22.87
N VAL A 456 36.42 17.49 22.54
CA VAL A 456 35.26 16.66 22.23
C VAL A 456 35.44 16.12 20.81
N GLY A 457 35.91 14.88 20.70
CA GLY A 457 36.16 14.21 19.44
C GLY A 457 34.96 13.42 18.91
N ARG A 458 35.11 12.86 17.70
CA ARG A 458 34.04 12.11 17.01
C ARG A 458 33.60 10.83 17.74
N ASP A 459 34.46 10.26 18.59
CA ASP A 459 34.12 9.10 19.41
C ASP A 459 33.03 9.44 20.45
N ALA A 460 33.06 10.66 20.98
CA ALA A 460 32.09 11.15 21.96
C ALA A 460 30.84 11.74 21.28
N LEU A 461 31.01 12.38 20.12
CA LEU A 461 29.96 13.03 19.36
C LEU A 461 30.18 12.77 17.86
N SER A 462 29.53 11.74 17.34
CA SER A 462 29.42 11.52 15.88
C SER A 462 27.96 11.66 15.49
N VAL A 463 27.70 12.11 14.27
CA VAL A 463 26.34 12.19 13.73
C VAL A 463 26.32 11.48 12.40
N SER A 464 25.23 10.77 12.15
CA SER A 464 24.90 10.22 10.85
C SER A 464 23.48 10.63 10.50
N ASP A 465 23.26 10.87 9.22
CA ASP A 465 21.95 11.08 8.66
C ASP A 465 21.86 10.21 7.40
N ILE A 466 20.68 9.70 7.11
CA ILE A 466 20.47 8.78 5.99
C ILE A 466 20.41 9.53 4.65
N ASP A 467 19.90 10.76 4.65
CA ASP A 467 19.66 11.57 3.47
C ASP A 467 20.74 12.63 3.26
N SER A 468 21.35 13.09 4.36
CA SER A 468 22.28 14.20 4.39
C SER A 468 23.70 13.75 4.71
N PRO A 469 24.72 14.17 3.94
CA PRO A 469 26.09 13.87 4.28
C PRO A 469 26.48 14.58 5.59
N ALA A 470 27.32 13.94 6.41
CA ALA A 470 27.68 14.46 7.73
C ALA A 470 28.29 15.89 7.73
N ALA A 471 28.88 16.31 6.61
CA ALA A 471 29.45 17.66 6.45
C ALA A 471 28.40 18.77 6.37
N GLU A 472 27.14 18.44 6.05
CA GLU A 472 26.02 19.39 5.94
C GLU A 472 25.24 19.51 7.26
N LEU A 473 25.56 18.68 8.24
CA LEU A 473 24.88 18.65 9.53
C LEU A 473 25.43 19.71 10.49
N THR A 474 24.53 20.32 11.23
CA THR A 474 24.82 21.32 12.26
C THR A 474 24.43 20.80 13.63
N TYR A 475 25.23 21.13 14.64
CA TYR A 475 24.97 20.80 16.03
C TYR A 475 24.54 22.08 16.75
N THR A 476 23.52 21.98 17.61
CA THR A 476 23.11 23.06 18.50
C THR A 476 23.24 22.61 19.95
N LEU A 477 23.94 23.38 20.77
CA LEU A 477 24.01 23.14 22.21
C LEU A 477 22.63 23.41 22.83
N ALA A 478 21.89 22.38 23.21
CA ALA A 478 20.58 22.51 23.83
C ALA A 478 20.73 22.97 25.29
N THR A 479 21.60 22.29 26.05
CA THR A 479 21.96 22.66 27.43
C THR A 479 23.46 22.53 27.63
N GLY A 480 24.09 23.55 28.23
CA GLY A 480 25.51 23.51 28.57
C GLY A 480 25.82 22.56 29.75
N PRO A 481 27.11 22.31 30.02
CA PRO A 481 27.53 21.56 31.20
C PRO A 481 27.04 22.21 32.50
N GLY A 482 26.83 21.40 33.53
CA GLY A 482 26.35 21.86 34.84
C GLY A 482 27.44 22.52 35.67
N THR A 483 28.68 22.03 35.58
CA THR A 483 29.81 22.52 36.39
C THR A 483 31.01 22.97 35.55
N GLY A 484 31.29 22.28 34.46
CA GLY A 484 32.32 22.66 33.50
C GLY A 484 31.87 23.71 32.49
N SER A 485 32.73 23.95 31.50
CA SER A 485 32.42 24.83 30.38
C SER A 485 32.75 24.15 29.05
N LEU A 486 31.99 24.48 28.02
CA LEU A 486 32.25 24.05 26.65
C LEU A 486 32.69 25.29 25.86
N THR A 487 33.81 25.21 25.16
CA THR A 487 34.33 26.30 24.33
C THR A 487 34.46 25.86 22.89
N LEU A 488 34.28 26.79 21.96
CA LEU A 488 34.56 26.63 20.55
C LEU A 488 35.63 27.63 20.14
N ALA A 489 36.80 27.13 19.72
CA ALA A 489 37.95 27.98 19.38
C ALA A 489 38.27 29.03 20.47
N GLY A 490 38.16 28.64 21.74
CA GLY A 490 38.43 29.48 22.92
C GLY A 490 37.24 30.32 23.43
N ALA A 491 36.12 30.40 22.70
CA ALA A 491 34.94 31.13 23.15
C ALA A 491 33.94 30.21 23.85
N THR A 492 33.51 30.57 25.07
CA THR A 492 32.50 29.79 25.83
C THR A 492 31.15 29.75 25.13
N LEU A 493 30.62 28.54 24.92
CA LEU A 493 29.32 28.30 24.31
C LEU A 493 28.19 28.45 25.33
N LYS A 494 27.05 28.94 24.84
CA LYS A 494 25.78 29.01 25.59
C LYS A 494 24.72 28.18 24.86
N ALA A 495 23.64 27.85 25.56
CA ALA A 495 22.48 27.19 24.94
C ALA A 495 22.03 27.98 23.69
N GLY A 496 21.78 27.26 22.59
CA GLY A 496 21.51 27.80 21.26
C GLY A 496 22.74 28.06 20.39
N ALA A 497 23.97 27.88 20.89
CA ALA A 497 25.16 28.00 20.07
C ALA A 497 25.25 26.85 19.06
N VAL A 498 25.63 27.19 17.82
CA VAL A 498 25.72 26.25 16.69
C VAL A 498 27.19 25.98 16.34
N PHE A 499 27.53 24.72 16.07
CA PHE A 499 28.85 24.28 15.60
C PHE A 499 28.72 23.13 14.59
N THR A 500 29.81 22.74 13.92
CA THR A 500 29.80 21.79 12.80
C THR A 500 30.70 20.57 13.01
N ASP A 501 30.54 19.53 12.18
CA ASP A 501 31.45 18.36 12.22
C ASP A 501 32.90 18.75 11.88
N ALA A 502 33.10 19.81 11.09
CA ALA A 502 34.42 20.37 10.80
C ALA A 502 35.07 20.98 12.04
N ASP A 503 34.29 21.58 12.96
CA ASP A 503 34.81 22.12 14.22
C ASP A 503 35.25 21.01 15.17
N ILE A 504 34.48 19.92 15.24
CA ILE A 504 34.81 18.71 15.99
C ILE A 504 36.07 18.06 15.41
N ALA A 505 36.12 17.87 14.08
CA ALA A 505 37.26 17.27 13.38
C ALA A 505 38.53 18.11 13.50
N ALA A 506 38.42 19.44 13.57
CA ALA A 506 39.53 20.35 13.81
C ALA A 506 39.93 20.46 15.29
N GLY A 507 39.24 19.74 16.19
CA GLY A 507 39.50 19.74 17.64
C GLY A 507 39.20 21.08 18.32
N ARG A 508 38.30 21.88 17.75
CA ARG A 508 37.99 23.23 18.25
C ARG A 508 36.97 23.24 19.37
N LEU A 509 36.19 22.17 19.52
CA LEU A 509 35.23 22.00 20.59
C LEU A 509 35.94 21.39 21.81
N VAL A 510 36.07 22.17 22.88
CA VAL A 510 36.86 21.78 24.07
C VAL A 510 35.99 21.88 25.31
N TYR A 511 35.96 20.80 26.08
CA TYR A 511 35.36 20.76 27.41
C TYR A 511 36.42 21.03 28.48
N THR A 512 36.13 21.94 29.40
CA THR A 512 36.96 22.26 30.58
C THR A 512 36.18 21.89 31.83
N PRO A 513 36.66 20.95 32.67
CA PRO A 513 36.00 20.60 33.93
C PRO A 513 35.88 21.80 34.87
N GLY A 514 34.78 21.87 35.63
CA GLY A 514 34.61 22.86 36.70
C GLY A 514 35.33 22.45 37.98
N ALA A 515 35.60 23.41 38.87
CA ALA A 515 36.36 23.22 40.12
C ALA A 515 35.66 22.37 41.21
N THR A 516 34.63 21.58 40.86
CA THR A 516 33.80 20.84 41.83
C THR A 516 34.00 19.34 41.73
N THR A 517 33.88 18.65 42.86
CA THR A 517 34.09 17.21 43.11
C THR A 517 33.13 16.24 42.38
N ASN A 518 32.42 16.68 41.35
CA ASN A 518 31.44 15.84 40.68
C ASN A 518 32.16 14.93 39.67
N THR A 519 32.16 13.62 39.93
CA THR A 519 32.68 12.60 39.00
C THR A 519 31.85 12.49 37.71
N SER A 520 30.77 13.29 37.57
CA SER A 520 29.90 13.33 36.41
C SER A 520 29.45 14.75 36.07
N ASP A 521 29.59 15.13 34.81
CA ASP A 521 28.93 16.29 34.19
C ASP A 521 28.20 15.83 32.92
N ALA A 522 27.45 16.69 32.24
CA ALA A 522 26.89 16.41 30.92
C ALA A 522 26.40 17.68 30.24
N PHE A 523 26.36 17.65 28.91
CA PHE A 523 25.69 18.64 28.08
C PHE A 523 24.76 17.94 27.10
N GLU A 524 23.77 18.66 26.57
CA GLU A 524 22.84 18.12 25.58
C GLU A 524 22.99 18.84 24.25
N VAL A 525 22.93 18.07 23.17
CA VAL A 525 23.08 18.56 21.79
C VAL A 525 21.91 18.07 20.95
N THR A 526 21.38 18.94 20.10
CA THR A 526 20.52 18.57 18.97
C THR A 526 21.29 18.72 17.67
N THR A 527 20.91 17.96 16.65
CA THR A 527 21.52 17.97 15.33
C THR A 527 20.47 18.26 14.27
N SER A 528 20.84 19.02 13.25
CA SER A 528 19.94 19.38 12.14
C SER A 528 20.67 19.34 10.81
N ASP A 529 19.98 18.84 9.81
CA ASP A 529 20.32 18.87 8.38
C ASP A 529 19.73 20.08 7.64
N GLY A 530 19.07 20.99 8.38
CA GLY A 530 18.34 22.14 7.82
C GLY A 530 16.87 21.88 7.48
N HIS A 531 16.41 20.63 7.51
CA HIS A 531 15.01 20.25 7.26
C HIS A 531 14.35 19.64 8.51
N ALA A 532 15.03 18.69 9.15
CA ALA A 532 14.65 18.05 10.40
C ALA A 532 15.65 18.37 11.52
N THR A 533 15.25 18.09 12.76
CA THR A 533 16.10 18.26 13.94
C THR A 533 15.91 17.08 14.87
N SER A 534 17.02 16.53 15.34
CA SER A 534 17.04 15.41 16.27
C SER A 534 16.54 15.79 17.66
N GLY A 535 16.17 14.77 18.44
CA GLY A 535 15.94 14.96 19.87
C GLY A 535 17.24 15.33 20.60
N ALA A 536 17.12 16.07 21.71
CA ALA A 536 18.28 16.41 22.53
C ALA A 536 18.95 15.13 23.06
N THR A 537 20.23 14.96 22.73
CA THR A 537 21.03 13.81 23.16
C THR A 537 22.00 14.26 24.24
N ARG A 538 21.97 13.57 25.38
CA ARG A 538 22.82 13.83 26.53
C ARG A 538 24.20 13.20 26.34
N ILE A 539 25.23 14.03 26.25
CA ILE A 539 26.63 13.62 26.25
C ILE A 539 27.12 13.61 27.69
N ALA A 540 27.34 12.41 28.23
CA ALA A 540 27.82 12.23 29.59
C ALA A 540 29.31 12.52 29.66
N VAL A 541 29.74 13.39 30.57
CA VAL A 541 31.15 13.56 30.90
C VAL A 541 31.43 12.75 32.16
N SER A 542 32.30 11.76 32.04
CA SER A 542 32.75 10.93 33.15
C SER A 542 34.17 11.34 33.50
N LEU A 543 34.33 11.89 34.69
CA LEU A 543 35.62 12.27 35.23
C LEU A 543 36.12 11.07 36.05
N ALA A 544 37.26 10.48 35.68
CA ALA A 544 37.93 9.53 36.55
C ALA A 544 38.19 10.22 37.88
N ALA A 545 37.70 9.64 38.99
CA ALA A 545 37.83 10.23 40.30
C ALA A 545 39.30 10.56 40.57
N PRO A 546 39.68 11.83 40.83
CA PRO A 546 41.00 12.11 41.35
C PRO A 546 41.14 11.36 42.67
N GLN A 547 42.25 10.65 42.87
CA GLN A 547 42.62 10.18 44.21
C GLN A 547 42.96 11.43 45.01
N VAL A 548 41.96 12.05 45.63
CA VAL A 548 42.18 13.14 46.57
C VAL A 548 42.80 12.54 47.83
N VAL A 549 44.13 12.51 47.92
CA VAL A 549 44.82 12.23 49.18
C VAL A 549 44.89 13.53 49.97
N GLN A 550 43.78 13.90 50.63
CA GLN A 550 43.84 14.87 51.73
C GLN A 550 44.07 14.12 53.03
N THR A 551 45.34 13.82 53.35
CA THR A 551 45.71 13.57 54.74
C THR A 551 46.30 14.84 55.33
N GLU A 552 45.49 15.59 56.09
CA GLU A 552 45.99 16.66 56.97
C GLU A 552 47.13 16.11 57.83
N ALA A 553 48.34 16.60 57.62
CA ALA A 553 49.46 16.28 58.50
C ALA A 553 49.21 16.91 59.88
N LYS A 554 49.75 16.28 60.92
CA LYS A 554 49.59 16.63 62.36
C LYS A 554 49.98 18.09 62.72
N TYR A 555 50.49 18.86 61.77
CA TYR A 555 50.93 20.26 61.92
C TYR A 555 50.30 21.25 60.92
N GLY A 556 49.24 20.88 60.18
CA GLY A 556 48.44 21.81 59.39
C GLY A 556 48.83 21.99 57.92
N GLY A 557 49.60 21.06 57.34
CA GLY A 557 49.90 21.01 55.90
C GLY A 557 49.29 19.79 55.18
N TYR A 558 49.22 19.86 53.85
CA TYR A 558 48.77 18.81 52.93
C TYR A 558 49.97 18.04 52.35
N TRP A 559 49.90 16.71 52.30
CA TRP A 559 50.98 15.85 51.81
C TRP A 559 50.46 14.77 50.86
N GLY A 560 51.02 14.67 49.65
CA GLY A 560 50.63 13.71 48.59
C GLY A 560 51.26 12.32 48.80
N GLY A 561 52.58 12.29 48.93
CA GLY A 561 53.33 11.10 49.28
C GLY A 561 54.10 10.50 48.12
N SER A 562 53.60 9.43 47.53
CA SER A 562 54.26 8.74 46.41
C SER A 562 53.26 8.45 45.30
N GLY A 563 53.66 8.65 44.05
CA GLY A 563 52.78 8.72 42.89
C GLY A 563 52.36 10.17 42.59
N SER A 564 51.81 10.38 41.40
CA SER A 564 51.31 11.71 40.98
C SER A 564 50.03 12.11 41.72
N ASP A 565 50.09 13.21 42.45
CA ASP A 565 49.07 13.72 43.35
C ASP A 565 48.53 15.10 42.94
N PHE A 566 47.34 15.45 43.44
CA PHE A 566 46.74 16.79 43.29
C PHE A 566 46.46 17.38 44.67
N LEU A 567 47.13 18.50 44.98
CA LEU A 567 47.01 19.20 46.25
C LEU A 567 46.47 20.62 46.03
N GLN A 568 45.50 21.02 46.86
CA GLN A 568 44.92 22.35 46.81
C GLN A 568 44.84 22.95 48.22
N GLY A 569 45.37 24.17 48.34
CA GLY A 569 45.26 25.02 49.52
C GLY A 569 43.88 25.68 49.65
N LYS A 570 43.80 26.63 50.55
CA LYS A 570 42.65 27.46 50.88
C LYS A 570 42.99 28.91 50.54
N GLU A 571 42.18 29.85 51.06
CA GLU A 571 42.42 31.30 50.93
C GLU A 571 43.27 31.84 52.11
N THR A 572 44.05 30.98 52.76
CA THR A 572 44.91 31.30 53.89
C THR A 572 46.28 30.66 53.70
N ALA A 573 47.32 31.20 54.36
CA ALA A 573 48.66 30.60 54.33
C ALA A 573 48.66 29.09 54.63
N ASP A 574 49.05 28.29 53.65
CA ASP A 574 49.06 26.84 53.66
C ASP A 574 50.45 26.26 53.38
N GLN A 575 50.62 24.97 53.72
CA GLN A 575 51.81 24.19 53.38
C GLN A 575 51.38 22.97 52.57
N LEU A 576 51.85 22.85 51.32
CA LEU A 576 51.57 21.72 50.44
C LEU A 576 52.89 21.03 50.07
N THR A 577 52.88 19.71 50.02
CA THR A 577 54.03 18.91 49.60
C THR A 577 53.57 17.73 48.75
N GLY A 578 53.98 17.70 47.49
CA GLY A 578 53.66 16.66 46.51
C GLY A 578 54.29 15.33 46.91
N GLY A 579 55.61 15.22 46.84
CA GLY A 579 56.35 14.02 47.23
C GLY A 579 57.05 13.38 46.03
N ASP A 580 57.03 12.06 45.90
CA ASP A 580 57.55 11.40 44.69
C ASP A 580 56.42 11.31 43.65
N GLY A 581 56.61 11.72 42.40
CA GLY A 581 55.60 11.65 41.33
C GLY A 581 55.53 12.95 40.55
N ASP A 582 54.84 12.95 39.40
CA ASP A 582 54.53 14.20 38.68
C ASP A 582 53.27 14.83 39.31
N ASP A 583 53.43 15.82 40.17
CA ASP A 583 52.38 16.36 41.04
C ASP A 583 51.78 17.68 40.52
N VAL A 584 50.59 18.03 41.02
CA VAL A 584 49.93 19.31 40.77
C VAL A 584 49.55 19.98 42.08
N LEU A 585 50.14 21.13 42.38
CA LEU A 585 49.93 21.90 43.60
C LEU A 585 49.33 23.27 43.28
N ASN A 586 48.32 23.69 44.03
CA ASN A 586 47.74 25.02 43.94
C ASN A 586 47.52 25.64 45.33
N GLY A 587 48.20 26.74 45.66
CA GLY A 587 48.03 27.45 46.94
C GLY A 587 46.70 28.19 47.06
N ASN A 588 46.22 28.77 45.95
CA ASN A 588 45.08 29.68 45.82
C ASN A 588 45.32 31.05 46.44
N GLY A 589 45.16 31.24 47.75
CA GLY A 589 45.27 32.57 48.35
C GLY A 589 45.90 32.48 49.73
N GLY A 590 46.68 33.47 50.13
CA GLY A 590 47.51 33.38 51.32
C GLY A 590 48.99 33.40 50.95
N ASN A 591 49.85 33.34 51.97
CA ASN A 591 51.29 33.25 51.76
C ASN A 591 51.69 31.79 51.98
N ASP A 592 51.83 31.07 50.89
CA ASP A 592 51.88 29.62 50.89
C ASP A 592 53.32 29.08 50.81
N SER A 593 53.49 27.84 51.24
CA SER A 593 54.74 27.09 51.10
C SER A 593 54.47 25.80 50.33
N LEU A 594 54.87 25.78 49.07
CA LEU A 594 54.56 24.73 48.12
C LEU A 594 55.85 23.98 47.72
N TYR A 595 55.83 22.66 47.85
CA TYR A 595 56.96 21.78 47.54
C TYR A 595 56.50 20.70 46.56
N GLY A 596 57.04 20.70 45.33
CA GLY A 596 56.78 19.69 44.31
C GLY A 596 57.32 18.33 44.76
N GLY A 597 58.64 18.19 44.78
CA GLY A 597 59.32 17.00 45.25
C GLY A 597 60.12 16.34 44.13
N ALA A 598 59.94 15.05 43.91
CA ALA A 598 60.67 14.32 42.89
C ALA A 598 59.74 13.92 41.74
N GLY A 599 59.92 14.47 40.55
CA GLY A 599 59.06 14.26 39.38
C GLY A 599 58.84 15.57 38.65
N ASN A 600 58.13 15.56 37.54
CA ASN A 600 57.88 16.78 36.76
C ASN A 600 56.59 17.43 37.25
N ASP A 601 56.73 18.42 38.12
CA ASP A 601 55.63 18.99 38.88
C ASP A 601 55.03 20.22 38.21
N ARG A 602 53.78 20.52 38.57
CA ARG A 602 53.12 21.79 38.25
C ARG A 602 52.68 22.47 39.53
N VAL A 603 53.29 23.60 39.85
CA VAL A 603 53.02 24.33 41.09
C VAL A 603 52.58 25.75 40.79
N HIS A 604 51.42 26.13 41.33
CA HIS A 604 50.87 27.48 41.25
C HIS A 604 50.70 28.07 42.66
N GLY A 605 51.36 29.19 42.94
CA GLY A 605 51.27 29.92 44.21
C GLY A 605 49.87 30.44 44.46
N GLY A 606 49.39 31.30 43.56
CA GLY A 606 48.06 31.88 43.66
C GLY A 606 48.16 33.34 44.04
N ALA A 607 47.55 33.80 45.12
CA ALA A 607 47.55 35.19 45.54
C ALA A 607 48.15 35.36 46.94
N GLY A 608 49.25 36.09 47.06
CA GLY A 608 49.96 36.39 48.30
C GLY A 608 51.48 36.30 48.06
N ASP A 609 52.27 36.40 49.12
CA ASP A 609 53.72 36.26 48.99
C ASP A 609 54.09 34.79 49.24
N ASP A 610 54.35 34.04 48.17
CA ASP A 610 54.49 32.59 48.18
C ASP A 610 55.95 32.11 48.13
N ILE A 611 56.19 30.91 48.67
CA ILE A 611 57.45 30.19 48.54
C ILE A 611 57.18 28.88 47.80
N ILE A 612 57.78 28.75 46.61
CA ILE A 612 57.61 27.60 45.72
C ILE A 612 58.95 26.90 45.54
N THR A 613 58.98 25.56 45.65
CA THR A 613 60.15 24.73 45.39
C THR A 613 59.75 23.54 44.52
N GLY A 614 60.38 23.37 43.35
CA GLY A 614 60.18 22.23 42.45
C GLY A 614 60.90 20.98 42.93
N ASP A 615 62.15 21.12 43.37
CA ASP A 615 63.09 20.05 43.78
C ASP A 615 63.67 19.25 42.59
N ASP A 616 63.44 17.95 42.42
CA ASP A 616 64.07 17.14 41.36
C ASP A 616 63.07 16.89 40.20
N GLY A 617 63.32 17.38 38.99
CA GLY A 617 62.44 17.16 37.83
C GLY A 617 62.46 18.31 36.83
N ASP A 618 61.82 18.14 35.66
CA ASP A 618 61.57 19.26 34.74
C ASP A 618 60.24 19.94 35.13
N ASP A 619 60.27 20.96 35.99
CA ASP A 619 59.09 21.51 36.64
C ASP A 619 58.45 22.70 35.92
N PHE A 620 57.17 22.96 36.20
CA PHE A 620 56.47 24.20 35.83
C PHE A 620 56.00 24.93 37.08
N LEU A 621 56.60 26.09 37.36
CA LEU A 621 56.41 26.86 38.58
C LEU A 621 55.90 28.27 38.25
N ASP A 622 54.76 28.64 38.83
CA ASP A 622 54.10 29.92 38.64
C ASP A 622 53.79 30.55 40.00
N GLY A 623 54.40 31.69 40.30
CA GLY A 623 54.19 32.44 41.56
C GLY A 623 52.77 32.93 41.73
N GLY A 624 52.09 33.31 40.64
CA GLY A 624 50.76 33.89 40.71
C GLY A 624 50.83 35.39 40.98
N ALA A 625 50.35 35.89 42.12
CA ALA A 625 50.25 37.31 42.39
C ALA A 625 50.76 37.67 43.77
N GLY A 626 51.80 38.51 43.84
CA GLY A 626 52.32 39.00 45.11
C GLY A 626 53.80 39.30 45.04
N ARG A 627 54.55 38.87 46.06
CA ARG A 627 56.01 38.87 46.01
C ARG A 627 56.52 37.49 46.34
N ASP A 628 56.89 36.78 45.30
CA ASP A 628 57.11 35.34 45.35
C ASP A 628 58.57 34.96 45.31
N MET A 629 58.87 33.80 45.88
CA MET A 629 60.20 33.21 45.92
C MET A 629 60.12 31.80 45.35
N ILE A 630 60.69 31.62 44.15
CA ILE A 630 60.53 30.40 43.35
C ILE A 630 61.89 29.74 43.16
N TYR A 631 61.99 28.46 43.54
CA TYR A 631 63.15 27.61 43.36
C TYR A 631 62.78 26.46 42.41
N GLY A 632 63.39 26.40 41.23
CA GLY A 632 63.27 25.30 40.27
C GLY A 632 63.81 24.02 40.88
N GLY A 633 65.13 23.93 40.99
CA GLY A 633 65.79 22.82 41.66
C GLY A 633 66.75 22.13 40.71
N ALA A 634 66.56 20.86 40.42
CA ALA A 634 67.39 20.11 39.49
C ALA A 634 66.54 19.63 38.31
N GLY A 635 66.87 20.07 37.10
CA GLY A 635 66.17 19.67 35.87
C GLY A 635 66.12 20.81 34.88
N ARG A 636 65.12 20.82 34.01
CA ARG A 636 64.89 21.92 33.07
C ARG A 636 63.56 22.57 33.39
N ASP A 637 63.63 23.58 34.23
CA ASP A 637 62.44 24.14 34.84
C ASP A 637 61.89 25.29 34.01
N ILE A 638 60.58 25.52 34.13
CA ILE A 638 59.90 26.68 33.58
C ILE A 638 59.35 27.49 34.74
N LEU A 639 59.89 28.70 34.94
CA LEU A 639 59.53 29.57 36.06
C LEU A 639 58.91 30.87 35.55
N THR A 640 57.81 31.31 36.17
CA THR A 640 57.27 32.66 36.04
C THR A 640 56.92 33.22 37.42
N GLY A 641 57.25 34.49 37.67
CA GLY A 641 56.88 35.18 38.90
C GLY A 641 55.38 35.45 38.97
N GLY A 642 54.76 35.68 37.82
CA GLY A 642 53.38 36.13 37.73
C GLY A 642 53.24 37.62 38.07
N ALA A 643 52.03 38.06 38.40
CA ALA A 643 51.70 39.46 38.65
C ALA A 643 52.19 39.94 40.02
N GLY A 644 53.36 40.57 40.09
CA GLY A 644 53.94 40.95 41.37
C GLY A 644 54.84 42.17 41.29
N ASP A 645 55.48 42.52 42.39
CA ASP A 645 56.67 43.37 42.33
C ASP A 645 57.70 42.66 43.20
N ALA A 646 58.92 42.52 42.70
CA ALA A 646 60.07 41.95 43.40
C ALA A 646 60.09 40.42 43.56
N ASP A 647 59.54 39.67 42.61
CA ASP A 647 59.66 38.22 42.58
C ASP A 647 61.11 37.78 42.38
N ALA A 648 61.49 36.69 43.04
CA ALA A 648 62.84 36.14 43.03
C ALA A 648 62.83 34.71 42.52
N LEU A 649 63.32 34.52 41.29
CA LEU A 649 63.33 33.25 40.58
C LEU A 649 64.75 32.67 40.59
N PHE A 650 64.86 31.42 41.05
CA PHE A 650 66.09 30.64 41.08
C PHE A 650 65.87 29.39 40.24
N GLY A 651 66.58 29.24 39.11
CA GLY A 651 66.44 28.07 38.24
C GLY A 651 67.05 26.83 38.88
N GLY A 652 68.24 26.98 39.46
CA GLY A 652 68.95 25.88 40.09
C GLY A 652 69.92 25.20 39.14
N VAL A 653 69.87 23.88 39.03
CA VAL A 653 70.79 23.06 38.22
C VAL A 653 70.07 22.58 36.98
N GLY A 654 70.61 22.89 35.81
CA GLY A 654 70.13 22.44 34.51
C GLY A 654 69.79 23.60 33.58
N ALA A 655 69.02 23.34 32.53
CA ALA A 655 68.78 24.32 31.47
C ALA A 655 67.40 24.93 31.64
N ASP A 656 67.33 26.03 32.38
CA ASP A 656 66.07 26.58 32.87
C ASP A 656 65.51 27.68 31.99
N ARG A 657 64.20 27.84 32.03
CA ARG A 657 63.45 28.82 31.25
C ARG A 657 62.68 29.76 32.18
N PHE A 658 63.08 31.01 32.18
CA PHE A 658 62.39 32.07 32.91
C PHE A 658 61.44 32.79 31.97
N VAL A 659 60.13 32.65 32.19
CA VAL A 659 59.09 33.23 31.35
C VAL A 659 58.63 34.55 31.96
N PHE A 660 58.57 35.59 31.12
CA PHE A 660 58.14 36.92 31.53
C PHE A 660 57.04 37.45 30.61
N HIS A 661 55.97 37.95 31.22
CA HIS A 661 54.79 38.52 30.57
C HIS A 661 54.64 40.02 30.86
N LEU A 662 53.79 40.71 30.11
CA LEU A 662 53.41 42.10 30.45
C LEU A 662 52.38 42.06 31.58
N GLY A 663 52.64 42.79 32.66
CA GLY A 663 51.83 42.75 33.87
C GLY A 663 52.51 42.05 35.04
N ASP A 664 53.64 41.37 34.81
CA ASP A 664 54.38 40.66 35.85
C ASP A 664 55.10 41.61 36.82
N GLY A 665 55.31 42.86 36.39
CA GLY A 665 55.93 43.86 37.24
C GLY A 665 57.46 43.75 37.28
N LYS A 666 58.06 43.77 38.47
CA LYS A 666 59.53 43.96 38.63
C LYS A 666 60.24 42.75 39.21
N ASP A 667 60.67 41.86 38.33
CA ASP A 667 61.16 40.55 38.77
C ASP A 667 62.66 40.41 38.67
N ARG A 668 63.17 39.39 39.36
CA ARG A 668 64.59 39.09 39.43
C ARG A 668 64.85 37.61 39.16
N VAL A 669 65.72 37.36 38.19
CA VAL A 669 66.38 36.06 38.06
C VAL A 669 67.68 36.15 38.85
N GLU A 670 67.78 35.36 39.92
CA GLU A 670 68.83 35.51 40.92
C GLU A 670 70.09 34.66 40.61
N ASP A 671 69.97 33.58 39.83
CA ASP A 671 71.09 32.66 39.58
C ASP A 671 71.25 32.19 38.11
N PHE A 672 70.95 33.06 37.14
CA PHE A 672 71.04 32.74 35.69
C PHE A 672 72.41 32.18 35.25
N ARG A 673 72.44 30.93 34.77
CA ARG A 673 73.62 30.16 34.36
C ARG A 673 73.59 29.77 32.88
N ARG A 674 74.15 30.67 32.06
CA ARG A 674 74.41 30.43 30.62
C ARG A 674 75.25 29.18 30.31
N SER A 675 76.06 28.70 31.25
CA SER A 675 76.84 27.47 31.06
C SER A 675 75.99 26.21 31.12
N GLU A 676 74.84 26.27 31.77
CA GLU A 676 73.91 25.14 31.95
C GLU A 676 72.80 25.16 30.89
N GLY A 677 72.51 26.32 30.32
CA GLY A 677 71.65 26.47 29.15
C GLY A 677 70.45 27.37 29.36
N ASP A 678 70.45 28.16 30.45
CA ASP A 678 69.32 29.00 30.83
C ASP A 678 68.92 30.00 29.75
N VAL A 679 67.62 30.21 29.65
CA VAL A 679 67.01 31.13 28.69
C VAL A 679 65.97 32.01 29.35
N ILE A 680 65.88 33.24 28.87
CA ILE A 680 64.77 34.16 29.17
C ILE A 680 63.77 34.09 28.02
N ASP A 681 62.54 33.69 28.30
CA ASP A 681 61.48 33.66 27.31
C ASP A 681 60.69 34.97 27.30
N LEU A 682 60.68 35.62 26.13
CA LEU A 682 60.06 36.91 25.88
C LEU A 682 58.98 36.84 24.78
N ARG A 683 58.59 35.63 24.35
CA ARG A 683 57.70 35.42 23.20
C ARG A 683 56.31 36.01 23.40
N ASP A 684 55.81 35.95 24.62
CA ASP A 684 54.45 36.38 24.95
C ASP A 684 54.33 37.91 25.11
N LEU A 685 55.44 38.66 25.00
CA LEU A 685 55.46 40.12 25.08
C LEU A 685 55.06 40.81 23.75
N GLY A 686 54.88 40.04 22.67
CA GLY A 686 54.53 40.56 21.34
C GLY A 686 55.59 41.48 20.72
N LEU A 687 56.86 41.32 21.11
CA LEU A 687 57.98 42.16 20.67
C LEU A 687 58.26 42.03 19.16
N VAL A 688 58.11 40.83 18.60
CA VAL A 688 58.29 40.56 17.17
C VAL A 688 57.34 41.41 16.32
N ALA A 689 56.10 41.61 16.77
CA ALA A 689 55.14 42.48 16.08
C ALA A 689 55.55 43.96 16.09
N LYS A 690 56.45 44.36 17.00
CA LYS A 690 57.05 45.70 17.08
C LYS A 690 58.40 45.78 16.36
N GLY A 691 58.80 44.73 15.64
CA GLY A 691 60.08 44.66 14.93
C GLY A 691 61.28 44.43 15.85
N ILE A 692 61.05 43.83 17.03
CA ILE A 692 62.10 43.47 17.99
C ILE A 692 62.12 41.95 18.08
N ASP A 693 63.05 41.30 17.38
CA ASP A 693 63.17 39.83 17.33
C ASP A 693 64.57 39.32 17.74
N SER A 694 65.43 40.21 18.23
CA SER A 694 66.76 39.90 18.72
C SER A 694 67.16 40.75 19.95
N PHE A 695 68.17 40.28 20.69
CA PHE A 695 68.78 41.02 21.79
C PHE A 695 69.49 42.29 21.29
N ALA A 696 70.02 42.27 20.06
CA ALA A 696 70.51 43.46 19.38
C ALA A 696 69.41 44.53 19.21
N ASP A 697 68.19 44.13 18.86
CA ASP A 697 67.06 45.05 18.72
C ASP A 697 66.59 45.58 20.07
N LEU A 698 66.58 44.75 21.12
CA LEU A 698 66.31 45.22 22.50
C LEU A 698 67.29 46.32 22.93
N LYS A 699 68.59 46.17 22.59
CA LYS A 699 69.61 47.20 22.86
C LYS A 699 69.36 48.46 22.02
N ALA A 700 69.06 48.31 20.72
CA ALA A 700 68.79 49.42 19.83
C ALA A 700 67.53 50.21 20.23
N ALA A 701 66.53 49.52 20.77
CA ALA A 701 65.30 50.10 21.31
C ALA A 701 65.49 50.78 22.69
N GLY A 702 66.69 50.69 23.28
CA GLY A 702 66.99 51.28 24.60
C GLY A 702 66.36 50.53 25.78
N MET A 703 65.93 49.28 25.57
CA MET A 703 65.25 48.46 26.57
C MET A 703 66.24 47.73 27.49
N VAL A 704 67.52 47.67 27.12
CA VAL A 704 68.59 47.06 27.93
C VAL A 704 69.36 48.14 28.70
N GLN A 705 69.38 48.02 30.03
CA GLN A 705 70.13 48.90 30.92
C GLN A 705 71.22 48.10 31.65
N SER A 706 72.38 48.74 31.86
CA SER A 706 73.49 48.20 32.63
C SER A 706 73.89 49.20 33.72
N PRO A 707 73.45 49.00 34.97
CA PRO A 707 73.86 49.86 36.08
C PRO A 707 75.38 49.87 36.25
N GLN A 708 75.97 51.04 36.55
CA GLN A 708 77.43 51.24 36.59
C GLN A 708 78.16 50.43 37.68
N TYR A 709 77.44 49.83 38.64
CA TYR A 709 78.01 49.00 39.70
C TYR A 709 77.05 47.83 40.00
N GLY A 710 77.46 46.60 39.68
CA GLY A 710 76.69 45.40 40.07
C GLY A 710 76.80 44.22 39.12
N GLY A 711 77.08 44.46 37.84
CA GLY A 711 77.16 43.36 36.88
C GLY A 711 75.80 42.77 36.49
N ASP A 712 74.68 43.41 36.80
CA ASP A 712 73.33 42.96 36.42
C ASP A 712 72.96 43.37 34.98
N THR A 713 72.03 42.64 34.36
CA THR A 713 71.33 43.01 33.12
C THR A 713 69.90 43.38 33.46
N VAL A 714 69.48 44.60 33.11
CA VAL A 714 68.10 45.05 33.37
C VAL A 714 67.38 45.23 32.03
N LEU A 715 66.27 44.54 31.85
CA LEU A 715 65.38 44.67 30.70
C LEU A 715 64.15 45.47 31.12
N LYS A 716 64.00 46.67 30.57
CA LYS A 716 62.90 47.58 30.86
C LYS A 716 61.92 47.61 29.70
N PHE A 717 60.77 46.96 29.86
CA PHE A 717 59.71 46.93 28.84
C PHE A 717 58.71 48.07 29.04
N SER A 718 58.48 48.48 30.29
CA SER A 718 57.68 49.65 30.65
C SER A 718 58.19 50.29 31.97
N GLU A 719 57.48 51.27 32.54
CA GLU A 719 57.79 51.78 33.89
C GLU A 719 57.41 50.80 35.01
N THR A 720 56.49 49.87 34.72
CA THR A 720 56.01 48.85 35.65
C THR A 720 56.64 47.49 35.39
N ASP A 721 56.98 47.17 34.14
CA ASP A 721 57.47 45.85 33.74
C ASP A 721 59.00 45.87 33.52
N ILE A 722 59.74 45.31 34.48
CA ILE A 722 61.21 45.32 34.51
C ILE A 722 61.74 43.95 34.97
N LEU A 723 62.45 43.25 34.09
CA LEU A 723 63.17 42.04 34.46
C LEU A 723 64.63 42.36 34.77
N THR A 724 65.11 41.97 35.95
CA THR A 724 66.51 42.12 36.35
C THR A 724 67.19 40.76 36.47
N ILE A 725 68.21 40.55 35.65
CA ILE A 725 69.03 39.33 35.69
C ILE A 725 70.28 39.64 36.51
N LYS A 726 70.37 39.01 37.68
CA LYS A 726 71.41 39.29 38.67
C LYS A 726 72.75 38.70 38.26
N TYR A 727 73.81 39.44 38.57
CA TYR A 727 75.22 39.01 38.43
C TYR A 727 75.67 38.67 36.99
N VAL A 728 74.86 38.92 35.97
CA VAL A 728 75.20 38.73 34.55
C VAL A 728 75.13 40.05 33.80
N ASN A 729 76.26 40.52 33.28
CA ASN A 729 76.32 41.83 32.64
C ASN A 729 75.81 41.75 31.19
N ALA A 730 75.16 42.80 30.71
CA ALA A 730 74.56 42.80 29.37
C ALA A 730 75.58 42.63 28.21
N SER A 731 76.87 42.86 28.48
CA SER A 731 77.96 42.55 27.54
C SER A 731 78.28 41.07 27.44
N GLN A 732 77.89 40.27 28.43
CA GLN A 732 78.10 38.84 28.47
C GLN A 732 76.93 38.10 27.79
N MET A 733 75.73 38.66 27.82
CA MET A 733 74.52 38.08 27.21
C MET A 733 74.64 37.91 25.69
N ALA A 734 74.15 36.77 25.20
CA ALA A 734 74.11 36.38 23.79
C ALA A 734 72.67 36.15 23.30
N GLU A 735 72.48 36.08 21.99
CA GLU A 735 71.16 35.82 21.39
C GLU A 735 70.55 34.47 21.82
N SER A 736 71.40 33.48 22.12
CA SER A 736 70.98 32.16 22.61
C SER A 736 70.34 32.19 24.00
N ASP A 737 70.56 33.26 24.76
CA ASP A 737 70.07 33.41 26.13
C ASP A 737 68.61 33.90 26.16
N TYR A 738 67.99 34.12 24.99
CA TYR A 738 66.64 34.67 24.84
C TYR A 738 65.83 33.90 23.82
N TRP A 739 64.54 33.73 24.08
CA TRP A 739 63.56 33.26 23.10
C TRP A 739 62.61 34.40 22.70
N PHE A 740 62.66 34.77 21.42
CA PHE A 740 61.80 35.82 20.82
C PHE A 740 60.68 35.26 19.93
N VAL A 741 60.83 34.03 19.42
CA VAL A 741 59.92 33.39 18.43
C VAL A 741 59.52 31.98 18.85
#